data_AF-A0A6F9DGA9-F1
#
_entry.id   AF-A0A6F9DGA9-F1
#
_cell.length_a   1.000
_cell.length_b   1.000
_cell.length_c   1.000
_cell.angle_alpha   90.00
_cell.angle_beta   90.00
_cell.angle_gamma   90.00
#
_symmetry.space_group_name_H-M   'P 1'
#
loop_
_entity.id
_entity.type
_entity.pdbx_description
1 polymer ?
#
loop_
_entity_poly.entity_id
_entity_poly.type
_entity_poly.pdbx_seq_one_letter_code
_entity_poly.pdbx_strand_id
1 'polypeptide(L)'
;MEPSPVSVRVSGRKAKRKVFNDYVSTDTWTNKPKKRQSMENGETSAKSAKLDGSVALQKEDISIEPEAVATSAVSVTAPSTTEGSAEYDVNNPTPTQVSNTLHSSEEPQNSSNDCHGNTSTVAGNGSGTTPINAMSEEAEKPIKKIGRLKNTRKVSRNTRNVVSSINGDKPHRGFLSGKRRIGKQLKRNNNSEQKVPVHSQRQIMEQSAEETEAMAKKHSCKKSGCGKVGLTCCIKATNQCMEASGKSSRWYHMSLEEHYCNGCFEQFYRIKNSGCDDFHEWKRAWMQNSKADGSFKNLTTYISEKQLPYWVQCISCSHWRSLTNEVELTPEIVKTYTCIMGNLANTLDDESEQDVNDNKRAPHIKYSCSEPNDPSVIAAVDPTVPWMSLLNYSPFLKNSPAAPFLTGYYPDGVGMSAVDTANSRQLTEFNSDENDILLPPTLYDRIKIDRSATGLHSSRDTSPQDNPSSMMMSPGGRKHVGKETKICVEGLNPYFQPFYKPHERGKALCMRPDVMELDEADEFPEFYKDQTVYLAIRNLIIALWTLNPRRIITPAYCCQHLITRSLTRARLCALVVPRILDFTVRKGLVNSGVLGLPPELSNDPAAGRKRGTLPHAYSNQKVIVIGAGPAGLAAARQLHNFGCDVICVEARDRIGGRVHDDWSLDGVCVGRGAQIINGCVNNPLAMVSHQLGLGMHVLQARCDLYDGANERPVGRRRSKNVSSAAISAECDKRMEFHFNALLDIIVEWRQAQDEDACDCSLGEKIAEAHKEWIAQSGLAFSKLEERILNFHVGNLEFACGANLDKVSAFHWDQNEIFAQFSGDHAFVPYGFGTQLESLAYGLDIKYNMPVAEIRHAESEVEVTTTNGESFKADRVLVTVPLAVLRSGSIQFKPALPEGKTKAMQRLGCGCIEKIALQFPNRFWDEKIAGANYFGYVPSGSNLKGFCTVFYDIPYPQCEKSNVLMSVISGDAAEQARSMSDEKIVEVALSILANVFPEQEIPKPVSHFVTRWKDDPYAQMAYSYVCTGGSGDDYDELAKEIDNRVFFAGEGTNRHFPQTVTGAYLSGLREAAKIAAANAG
;
A
#
# COMPACT_ATOMS: atom_id res chain seq x y z
N MET A 1 27.20 24.43 -6.13
CA MET A 1 26.64 25.70 -6.65
C MET A 1 25.54 25.32 -7.60
N GLU A 2 24.34 25.88 -7.44
CA GLU A 2 23.21 25.61 -8.33
C GLU A 2 23.25 26.59 -9.52
N PRO A 3 23.03 26.15 -10.76
CA PRO A 3 22.95 27.06 -11.90
C PRO A 3 21.60 27.78 -11.94
N SER A 4 21.63 29.11 -11.99
CA SER A 4 20.42 29.94 -12.11
C SER A 4 19.68 29.68 -13.43
N PRO A 5 18.33 29.61 -13.44
CA PRO A 5 17.57 29.40 -14.66
C PRO A 5 17.65 30.63 -15.60
N VAL A 6 18.02 30.39 -16.86
CA VAL A 6 18.08 31.42 -17.91
C VAL A 6 16.68 31.72 -18.44
N SER A 7 16.33 33.02 -18.51
CA SER A 7 14.98 33.46 -18.87
C SER A 7 14.79 33.64 -20.39
N VAL A 8 14.32 32.58 -21.06
CA VAL A 8 13.93 32.64 -22.47
C VAL A 8 12.61 33.42 -22.64
N ARG A 9 12.66 34.55 -23.34
CA ARG A 9 11.47 35.32 -23.73
C ARG A 9 10.75 34.64 -24.92
N VAL A 10 9.72 33.85 -24.63
CA VAL A 10 8.75 33.45 -25.67
C VAL A 10 7.74 34.59 -25.90
N SER A 11 7.54 34.97 -27.17
CA SER A 11 6.61 36.04 -27.56
C SER A 11 5.16 35.52 -27.61
N GLY A 12 4.22 36.34 -27.11
CA GLY A 12 2.88 35.86 -26.79
C GLY A 12 1.97 35.61 -28.00
N ARG A 13 1.33 34.43 -28.04
CA ARG A 13 0.07 34.20 -28.77
C ARG A 13 -1.01 33.72 -27.80
N LYS A 14 -2.23 34.24 -27.94
CA LYS A 14 -3.36 33.93 -27.05
C LYS A 14 -4.07 32.65 -27.49
N ALA A 15 -3.86 31.54 -26.77
CA ALA A 15 -4.71 30.35 -26.84
C ALA A 15 -5.63 30.29 -25.61
N LYS A 16 -6.91 29.92 -25.80
CA LYS A 16 -7.89 29.85 -24.71
C LYS A 16 -7.87 28.46 -24.07
N ARG A 17 -7.08 28.25 -23.01
CA ARG A 17 -7.25 27.04 -22.17
C ARG A 17 -8.61 27.10 -21.48
N LYS A 18 -9.43 26.07 -21.70
CA LYS A 18 -10.80 25.95 -21.19
C LYS A 18 -10.77 24.97 -20.02
N VAL A 19 -10.71 25.49 -18.79
CA VAL A 19 -10.67 24.66 -17.58
C VAL A 19 -12.02 23.98 -17.38
N PHE A 20 -12.00 22.66 -17.17
CA PHE A 20 -13.07 21.92 -16.51
C PHE A 20 -12.56 21.56 -15.10
N ASN A 21 -13.11 22.22 -14.09
CA ASN A 21 -12.91 21.85 -12.68
C ASN A 21 -14.06 22.45 -11.85
N ASP A 22 -14.87 21.59 -11.24
CA ASP A 22 -16.11 21.84 -10.49
C ASP A 22 -16.48 20.45 -9.93
N TYR A 23 -16.72 20.16 -8.64
CA TYR A 23 -16.88 20.96 -7.41
C TYR A 23 -15.95 20.37 -6.31
N VAL A 24 -15.66 20.98 -5.15
CA VAL A 24 -16.52 21.73 -4.22
C VAL A 24 -15.85 23.01 -3.71
N SER A 25 -16.67 24.04 -3.44
CA SER A 25 -16.27 25.35 -2.90
C SER A 25 -16.76 25.55 -1.47
N THR A 26 -15.96 26.26 -0.65
CA THR A 26 -16.50 27.21 0.34
C THR A 26 -15.69 28.52 0.34
N ASP A 27 -16.37 29.60 -0.02
CA ASP A 27 -16.01 31.01 0.22
C ASP A 27 -15.72 31.33 1.71
N THR A 28 -15.09 32.42 2.15
CA THR A 28 -14.64 33.69 1.53
C THR A 28 -13.55 34.35 2.42
N TRP A 29 -12.81 35.35 1.92
CA TRP A 29 -12.87 36.75 2.43
C TRP A 29 -11.95 37.70 1.63
N THR A 30 -12.19 39.01 1.72
CA THR A 30 -11.63 40.01 0.78
C THR A 30 -10.59 40.94 1.39
N ASN A 31 -9.60 41.37 0.61
CA ASN A 31 -9.11 42.76 0.72
C ASN A 31 -8.51 43.31 -0.60
N LYS A 32 -8.52 44.64 -0.76
CA LYS A 32 -8.07 45.33 -2.00
C LYS A 32 -6.70 46.00 -1.81
N PRO A 33 -5.84 46.04 -2.84
CA PRO A 33 -4.56 46.76 -2.78
C PRO A 33 -4.74 48.28 -2.88
N LYS A 34 -3.77 49.03 -2.34
CA LYS A 34 -3.59 50.47 -2.60
C LYS A 34 -2.35 50.73 -3.46
N LYS A 35 -2.39 51.83 -4.20
CA LYS A 35 -1.28 52.42 -4.99
C LYS A 35 -0.15 52.89 -4.02
N ARG A 36 1.06 53.30 -4.43
CA ARG A 36 1.35 54.32 -5.47
C ARG A 36 2.88 54.55 -5.62
N GLN A 37 3.33 54.90 -6.85
CA GLN A 37 4.54 55.73 -7.15
C GLN A 37 5.95 55.18 -6.74
N SER A 38 7.08 55.57 -7.34
CA SER A 38 7.40 56.38 -8.55
C SER A 38 8.91 56.32 -8.90
N MET A 39 9.29 56.73 -10.13
CA MET A 39 10.60 57.32 -10.52
C MET A 39 11.86 56.41 -10.52
N GLU A 40 12.92 56.65 -11.30
CA GLU A 40 13.08 57.28 -12.64
C GLU A 40 14.52 57.08 -13.22
N ASN A 41 14.69 57.27 -14.55
CA ASN A 41 15.90 57.69 -15.31
C ASN A 41 17.15 56.77 -15.45
N GLY A 42 17.94 57.04 -16.52
CA GLY A 42 19.25 56.43 -16.86
C GLY A 42 19.21 55.35 -17.97
N GLU A 43 18.96 55.61 -19.27
CA GLU A 43 19.68 56.43 -20.29
C GLU A 43 20.96 55.83 -20.93
N THR A 44 21.18 56.17 -22.22
CA THR A 44 22.33 55.82 -23.12
C THR A 44 22.44 54.35 -23.59
N SER A 45 23.10 53.96 -24.69
CA SER A 45 23.47 54.54 -26.02
C SER A 45 24.30 53.49 -26.81
N ALA A 46 24.33 53.31 -28.15
CA ALA A 46 23.44 53.58 -29.30
C ALA A 46 24.06 52.90 -30.57
N LYS A 47 23.48 53.09 -31.78
CA LYS A 47 23.95 52.66 -33.14
C LYS A 47 23.73 51.16 -33.47
N SER A 48 23.19 50.68 -34.61
CA SER A 48 23.06 51.08 -36.05
C SER A 48 24.19 50.54 -36.95
N ALA A 49 23.96 50.00 -38.17
CA ALA A 49 22.74 49.59 -38.89
C ALA A 49 23.09 48.90 -40.25
N LYS A 50 22.09 48.25 -40.91
CA LYS A 50 22.02 47.90 -42.35
C LYS A 50 23.04 46.84 -42.87
N LEU A 51 22.91 46.25 -44.07
CA LEU A 51 22.04 46.51 -45.24
C LEU A 51 21.59 45.19 -45.93
N ASP A 52 20.67 45.32 -46.90
CA ASP A 52 19.97 44.29 -47.68
C ASP A 52 20.82 43.49 -48.70
N GLY A 53 20.22 42.42 -49.26
CA GLY A 53 20.75 41.70 -50.44
C GLY A 53 19.80 40.62 -50.96
N SER A 54 18.98 40.92 -51.97
CA SER A 54 17.97 39.98 -52.52
C SER A 54 18.04 39.86 -54.05
N VAL A 55 18.02 38.62 -54.56
CA VAL A 55 17.77 38.24 -55.97
C VAL A 55 17.01 36.91 -55.96
N ALA A 56 16.23 36.60 -57.00
CA ALA A 56 15.31 35.47 -57.05
C ALA A 56 15.26 34.78 -58.43
N LEU A 57 14.51 33.68 -58.49
CA LEU A 57 14.01 32.95 -59.67
C LEU A 57 15.04 32.13 -60.49
N GLN A 58 14.81 30.82 -60.53
CA GLN A 58 14.22 30.21 -61.73
C GLN A 58 13.36 28.98 -61.36
N LYS A 59 12.47 28.59 -62.27
CA LYS A 59 11.58 27.42 -62.21
C LYS A 59 11.96 26.50 -63.38
N GLU A 60 11.78 25.20 -63.19
CA GLU A 60 11.20 24.37 -64.25
C GLU A 60 10.38 23.25 -63.60
N ASP A 61 9.21 22.95 -64.18
CA ASP A 61 8.27 21.91 -63.73
C ASP A 61 8.22 20.80 -64.80
N ILE A 62 8.07 19.53 -64.42
CA ILE A 62 7.42 18.45 -65.21
C ILE A 62 7.23 17.20 -64.30
N SER A 63 6.34 16.29 -64.69
CA SER A 63 5.61 15.38 -63.78
C SER A 63 5.22 14.04 -64.41
N ILE A 64 4.72 13.10 -63.59
CA ILE A 64 3.89 11.91 -63.95
C ILE A 64 4.66 10.75 -64.64
N GLU A 65 4.45 9.45 -64.35
CA GLU A 65 3.89 8.75 -63.16
C GLU A 65 4.46 7.29 -63.11
N PRO A 66 3.78 6.13 -62.82
CA PRO A 66 4.47 5.00 -62.14
C PRO A 66 4.57 3.69 -62.95
N GLU A 67 5.34 2.72 -62.45
CA GLU A 67 5.15 1.30 -62.82
C GLU A 67 5.53 0.35 -61.66
N ALA A 68 5.20 -0.95 -61.79
CA ALA A 68 4.95 -1.83 -60.64
C ALA A 68 5.72 -3.16 -60.62
N VAL A 69 5.68 -3.78 -59.43
CA VAL A 69 6.03 -5.16 -59.03
C VAL A 69 6.27 -6.18 -60.16
N ALA A 70 7.42 -6.85 -60.12
CA ALA A 70 7.62 -8.17 -60.72
C ALA A 70 8.31 -9.10 -59.71
N THR A 71 7.71 -10.28 -59.47
CA THR A 71 8.28 -11.37 -58.66
C THR A 71 9.06 -12.34 -59.55
N SER A 72 10.02 -13.05 -58.97
CA SER A 72 10.63 -14.22 -59.62
C SER A 72 10.90 -15.33 -58.60
N ALA A 73 10.68 -16.57 -59.02
CA ALA A 73 10.92 -17.79 -58.25
C ALA A 73 11.49 -18.85 -59.18
N VAL A 74 12.46 -19.65 -58.73
CA VAL A 74 13.16 -20.66 -59.54
C VAL A 74 13.44 -21.92 -58.72
N SER A 75 13.21 -23.10 -59.33
CA SER A 75 13.48 -24.45 -58.82
C SER A 75 13.36 -25.45 -59.99
N VAL A 76 13.67 -26.76 -59.91
CA VAL A 76 14.08 -27.64 -58.79
C VAL A 76 15.17 -28.59 -59.28
N THR A 77 16.25 -28.84 -58.54
CA THR A 77 17.01 -30.11 -58.62
C THR A 77 17.86 -30.41 -57.39
N ALA A 78 18.02 -31.70 -57.10
CA ALA A 78 19.00 -32.28 -56.18
C ALA A 78 19.90 -33.27 -56.96
N PRO A 79 20.97 -33.78 -56.33
CA PRO A 79 21.28 -35.20 -56.49
C PRO A 79 21.67 -35.92 -55.18
N SER A 80 21.46 -37.23 -55.18
CA SER A 80 22.09 -38.23 -54.28
C SER A 80 23.49 -38.62 -54.83
N THR A 81 24.39 -39.39 -54.22
CA THR A 81 24.37 -40.40 -53.12
C THR A 81 25.48 -40.06 -52.07
N THR A 82 26.14 -40.90 -51.23
CA THR A 82 26.35 -42.37 -51.12
C THR A 82 26.86 -42.78 -49.72
N GLU A 83 26.76 -44.09 -49.41
CA GLU A 83 27.64 -44.99 -48.61
C GLU A 83 28.60 -44.49 -47.50
N GLY A 84 28.69 -45.26 -46.41
CA GLY A 84 29.72 -45.07 -45.37
C GLY A 84 29.49 -45.83 -44.05
N SER A 85 29.32 -47.16 -44.07
CA SER A 85 29.05 -47.98 -42.87
C SER A 85 30.31 -48.52 -42.16
N ALA A 86 30.36 -48.43 -40.83
CA ALA A 86 31.19 -49.31 -39.99
C ALA A 86 30.65 -49.39 -38.54
N GLU A 87 30.39 -50.59 -38.05
CA GLU A 87 30.21 -50.89 -36.62
C GLU A 87 31.58 -51.10 -35.97
N TYR A 88 31.72 -50.78 -34.68
CA TYR A 88 32.59 -51.53 -33.77
C TYR A 88 32.04 -51.46 -32.33
N ASP A 89 31.99 -52.62 -31.69
CA ASP A 89 31.45 -52.87 -30.36
C ASP A 89 32.59 -52.88 -29.29
N VAL A 90 32.28 -53.31 -28.06
CA VAL A 90 33.20 -53.76 -27.00
C VAL A 90 33.81 -52.66 -26.12
N ASN A 91 33.05 -52.21 -25.11
CA ASN A 91 33.24 -52.74 -23.74
C ASN A 91 32.27 -52.17 -22.69
N ASN A 92 31.76 -53.07 -21.85
CA ASN A 92 31.19 -52.77 -20.53
C ASN A 92 32.32 -52.93 -19.47
N PRO A 93 32.23 -52.30 -18.29
CA PRO A 93 32.14 -53.17 -17.12
C PRO A 93 31.10 -52.72 -16.08
N THR A 94 30.35 -53.69 -15.58
CA THR A 94 29.35 -53.58 -14.51
C THR A 94 29.96 -53.61 -13.09
N PRO A 95 29.20 -53.25 -12.03
CA PRO A 95 29.77 -52.85 -10.74
C PRO A 95 29.80 -53.93 -9.65
N THR A 96 30.60 -53.68 -8.61
CA THR A 96 30.55 -54.30 -7.27
C THR A 96 30.71 -53.18 -6.22
N GLN A 97 29.82 -52.94 -5.26
CA GLN A 97 29.30 -53.79 -4.16
C GLN A 97 30.34 -54.25 -3.13
N VAL A 98 29.96 -54.11 -1.84
CA VAL A 98 30.22 -54.94 -0.63
C VAL A 98 29.74 -54.09 0.58
N SER A 99 28.48 -54.24 1.02
CA SER A 99 28.04 -54.99 2.24
C SER A 99 28.05 -54.13 3.53
N ASN A 100 27.31 -54.42 4.62
CA ASN A 100 26.87 -55.74 5.10
C ASN A 100 25.71 -55.71 6.13
N THR A 101 24.91 -56.80 6.20
CA THR A 101 24.14 -57.33 7.39
C THR A 101 23.00 -56.47 8.04
N LEU A 102 21.95 -57.03 8.69
CA LEU A 102 21.53 -58.42 9.04
C LEU A 102 19.99 -58.50 9.31
N HIS A 103 19.35 -59.68 9.12
CA HIS A 103 18.04 -60.23 9.61
C HIS A 103 16.84 -59.32 10.05
N SER A 104 15.55 -59.66 9.89
CA SER A 104 14.75 -60.73 9.22
C SER A 104 13.24 -60.29 9.31
N SER A 105 12.13 -61.04 9.12
CA SER A 105 11.78 -62.46 8.85
C SER A 105 10.29 -62.56 8.42
N GLU A 106 9.85 -63.75 7.95
CA GLU A 106 8.44 -64.25 7.86
C GLU A 106 7.40 -63.53 6.96
N GLU A 107 7.24 -64.10 5.75
CA GLU A 107 5.97 -64.17 4.98
C GLU A 107 5.12 -65.36 5.52
N PRO A 108 3.80 -65.51 5.25
CA PRO A 108 3.39 -66.06 3.94
C PRO A 108 1.94 -65.75 3.41
N GLN A 109 1.75 -65.87 2.08
CA GLN A 109 0.59 -66.52 1.41
C GLN A 109 -0.85 -65.91 1.48
N ASN A 110 -1.78 -66.14 0.51
CA ASN A 110 -1.71 -66.54 -0.92
C ASN A 110 -3.10 -66.30 -1.60
N SER A 111 -3.19 -66.62 -2.91
CA SER A 111 -4.39 -66.73 -3.77
C SER A 111 -5.08 -65.41 -4.17
N SER A 112 -5.53 -65.15 -5.40
CA SER A 112 -5.92 -65.96 -6.60
C SER A 112 -7.32 -66.57 -6.58
N ASN A 113 -8.28 -65.96 -7.31
CA ASN A 113 -9.03 -66.60 -8.41
C ASN A 113 -10.15 -65.67 -8.96
N ASP A 114 -10.04 -65.35 -10.25
CA ASP A 114 -10.94 -65.80 -11.34
C ASP A 114 -12.49 -65.82 -11.26
N CYS A 115 -13.07 -65.80 -12.47
CA CYS A 115 -14.40 -66.25 -12.89
C CYS A 115 -15.68 -65.37 -12.76
N HIS A 116 -16.40 -65.33 -13.90
CA HIS A 116 -17.63 -64.62 -14.24
C HIS A 116 -18.92 -65.05 -13.51
N GLY A 117 -19.96 -64.20 -13.55
CA GLY A 117 -21.35 -64.57 -13.26
C GLY A 117 -22.43 -63.55 -13.70
N ASN A 118 -23.10 -63.85 -14.82
CA ASN A 118 -24.52 -63.65 -15.22
C ASN A 118 -25.55 -63.16 -14.16
N THR A 119 -26.72 -62.54 -14.43
CA THR A 119 -27.55 -62.07 -15.61
C THR A 119 -28.78 -61.33 -15.03
N SER A 120 -29.68 -60.57 -15.70
CA SER A 120 -29.91 -59.95 -17.04
C SER A 120 -30.92 -58.77 -16.82
N THR A 121 -31.43 -57.95 -17.75
CA THR A 121 -32.35 -58.14 -18.93
C THR A 121 -32.34 -56.82 -19.75
N VAL A 122 -32.34 -56.76 -21.10
CA VAL A 122 -33.49 -56.92 -22.04
C VAL A 122 -34.65 -55.95 -21.71
N ALA A 123 -35.13 -55.03 -22.56
CA ALA A 123 -34.88 -54.71 -23.99
C ALA A 123 -35.13 -53.21 -24.33
N GLY A 124 -34.76 -52.75 -25.55
CA GLY A 124 -35.20 -51.45 -26.09
C GLY A 124 -34.43 -50.92 -27.32
N ASN A 125 -34.71 -51.40 -28.53
CA ASN A 125 -34.10 -50.90 -29.78
C ASN A 125 -34.83 -49.66 -30.34
N GLY A 126 -34.11 -48.75 -31.01
CA GLY A 126 -34.70 -47.62 -31.75
C GLY A 126 -33.66 -46.81 -32.55
N SER A 127 -33.42 -47.18 -33.82
CA SER A 127 -32.38 -46.60 -34.68
C SER A 127 -32.92 -46.05 -36.02
N GLY A 128 -32.42 -44.90 -36.47
CA GLY A 128 -32.61 -44.35 -37.84
C GLY A 128 -32.40 -42.82 -37.87
N THR A 129 -31.34 -42.26 -38.48
CA THR A 129 -31.06 -42.04 -39.93
C THR A 129 -31.79 -40.86 -40.59
N THR A 130 -31.10 -39.70 -40.65
CA THR A 130 -30.72 -38.88 -41.85
C THR A 130 -31.49 -38.99 -43.20
N PRO A 131 -31.41 -37.99 -44.15
CA PRO A 131 -31.09 -36.53 -44.07
C PRO A 131 -31.79 -35.59 -45.14
N ILE A 132 -31.28 -34.35 -45.32
CA ILE A 132 -31.20 -33.52 -46.58
C ILE A 132 -32.37 -32.57 -47.04
N ASN A 133 -31.98 -31.37 -47.57
CA ASN A 133 -32.69 -30.38 -48.43
C ASN A 133 -33.85 -29.50 -47.86
N ALA A 134 -34.16 -28.27 -48.36
CA ALA A 134 -33.48 -27.32 -49.30
C ALA A 134 -34.06 -25.86 -49.23
N MET A 135 -33.57 -24.96 -50.11
CA MET A 135 -33.61 -23.47 -50.14
C MET A 135 -34.91 -22.74 -50.57
N SER A 136 -35.05 -21.47 -50.15
CA SER A 136 -35.57 -20.26 -50.87
C SER A 136 -35.43 -19.03 -49.94
N GLU A 137 -34.81 -17.86 -50.19
CA GLU A 137 -34.62 -16.92 -51.34
C GLU A 137 -35.83 -16.07 -51.78
N GLU A 138 -35.79 -14.74 -51.50
CA GLU A 138 -36.24 -13.63 -52.37
C GLU A 138 -35.78 -12.22 -51.87
N ALA A 139 -35.83 -11.16 -52.71
CA ALA A 139 -35.37 -9.76 -52.47
C ALA A 139 -36.17 -8.76 -53.37
N GLU A 140 -36.12 -7.41 -53.33
CA GLU A 140 -35.26 -6.32 -52.80
C GLU A 140 -36.07 -5.42 -51.78
N LYS A 141 -35.68 -4.29 -51.12
CA LYS A 141 -34.82 -3.10 -51.40
C LYS A 141 -35.37 -2.18 -52.54
N PRO A 142 -34.87 -0.92 -52.76
CA PRO A 142 -33.96 -0.08 -51.96
C PRO A 142 -34.39 1.43 -51.83
N ILE A 143 -33.48 2.30 -51.34
CA ILE A 143 -33.29 3.76 -51.65
C ILE A 143 -33.71 4.87 -50.63
N LYS A 144 -32.70 5.37 -49.87
CA LYS A 144 -32.36 6.79 -49.50
C LYS A 144 -33.29 7.63 -48.60
N LYS A 145 -32.81 8.58 -47.73
CA LYS A 145 -31.47 8.91 -47.13
C LYS A 145 -31.66 10.03 -46.06
N ILE A 146 -30.62 10.28 -45.24
CA ILE A 146 -30.36 11.49 -44.39
C ILE A 146 -30.94 11.44 -42.96
N GLY A 147 -30.10 11.76 -41.94
CA GLY A 147 -30.54 12.15 -40.58
C GLY A 147 -29.66 11.70 -39.42
N ARG A 148 -28.57 12.42 -39.10
CA ARG A 148 -27.88 12.29 -37.78
C ARG A 148 -28.70 13.02 -36.71
N LEU A 149 -28.83 12.45 -35.51
CA LEU A 149 -28.65 13.20 -34.26
C LEU A 149 -28.56 12.31 -33.00
N LYS A 150 -27.43 12.48 -32.31
CA LYS A 150 -27.21 12.28 -30.87
C LYS A 150 -28.35 12.93 -30.06
N ASN A 151 -28.84 12.25 -29.02
CA ASN A 151 -29.95 12.75 -28.20
C ASN A 151 -29.49 12.99 -26.74
N THR A 152 -29.00 14.20 -26.45
CA THR A 152 -28.74 14.68 -25.09
C THR A 152 -29.87 15.60 -24.64
N ARG A 153 -30.35 15.48 -23.40
CA ARG A 153 -31.39 16.38 -22.84
C ARG A 153 -31.02 16.97 -21.49
N LYS A 154 -30.59 18.23 -21.52
CA LYS A 154 -30.78 19.21 -20.43
C LYS A 154 -32.23 19.73 -20.46
N VAL A 155 -32.82 20.04 -19.29
CA VAL A 155 -33.76 21.16 -19.02
C VAL A 155 -33.73 21.39 -17.49
N SER A 156 -33.05 22.37 -16.87
CA SER A 156 -33.23 23.84 -16.77
C SER A 156 -34.57 24.35 -16.20
N ARG A 157 -34.55 25.13 -15.10
CA ARG A 157 -35.74 25.74 -14.46
C ARG A 157 -36.35 26.89 -15.29
N ASN A 158 -37.69 27.00 -15.38
CA ASN A 158 -38.47 28.09 -14.73
C ASN A 158 -39.97 28.17 -15.10
N THR A 159 -40.82 28.31 -14.07
CA THR A 159 -42.07 29.12 -13.94
C THR A 159 -43.09 29.27 -15.10
N ARG A 160 -44.36 28.88 -14.85
CA ARG A 160 -45.52 29.82 -14.65
C ARG A 160 -46.82 29.09 -14.22
N ASN A 161 -47.87 29.85 -13.90
CA ASN A 161 -49.05 29.43 -13.12
C ASN A 161 -50.36 29.31 -13.94
N VAL A 162 -51.24 28.34 -13.59
CA VAL A 162 -52.73 28.38 -13.51
C VAL A 162 -53.10 27.28 -12.50
N VAL A 163 -53.64 27.47 -11.28
CA VAL A 163 -54.88 28.14 -10.76
C VAL A 163 -56.14 27.25 -10.77
N SER A 164 -56.41 26.59 -9.64
CA SER A 164 -57.72 26.35 -8.96
C SER A 164 -57.55 25.14 -8.01
N SER A 165 -57.61 25.19 -6.67
CA SER A 165 -58.45 25.87 -5.66
C SER A 165 -59.67 25.06 -5.22
N ILE A 166 -59.63 24.50 -4.00
CA ILE A 166 -60.69 24.58 -2.97
C ILE A 166 -60.11 24.18 -1.60
N ASN A 167 -60.18 25.15 -0.68
CA ASN A 167 -60.32 25.19 0.79
C ASN A 167 -59.95 23.98 1.69
N GLY A 168 -59.55 24.18 2.96
CA GLY A 168 -59.63 25.43 3.75
C GLY A 168 -58.61 25.57 4.88
N ASP A 169 -58.43 26.81 5.33
CA ASP A 169 -57.23 27.30 6.01
C ASP A 169 -57.19 27.22 7.54
N LYS A 170 -55.96 27.26 8.07
CA LYS A 170 -55.62 27.86 9.37
C LYS A 170 -55.03 29.27 9.15
N PRO A 171 -55.38 30.28 9.96
CA PRO A 171 -54.63 31.54 9.98
C PRO A 171 -53.55 31.58 11.08
N HIS A 172 -52.29 31.46 10.64
CA HIS A 172 -51.18 32.29 11.15
C HIS A 172 -51.39 33.76 10.65
N ARG A 173 -50.74 34.85 11.06
CA ARG A 173 -49.66 35.32 11.97
C ARG A 173 -50.10 36.76 12.41
N GLY A 174 -49.47 37.57 13.25
CA GLY A 174 -48.14 37.67 13.87
C GLY A 174 -47.72 39.16 13.91
N PHE A 175 -46.82 39.55 14.82
CA PHE A 175 -46.08 40.84 14.91
C PHE A 175 -46.76 42.19 14.56
N LEU A 176 -46.78 43.13 15.53
CA LEU A 176 -45.94 44.34 15.46
C LEU A 176 -45.93 45.16 16.78
N SER A 177 -45.09 46.19 16.83
CA SER A 177 -44.76 47.03 18.01
C SER A 177 -45.55 48.35 18.08
N GLY A 178 -45.90 48.86 19.28
CA GLY A 178 -46.48 50.21 19.40
C GLY A 178 -46.68 50.77 20.83
N LYS A 179 -46.03 51.91 21.11
CA LYS A 179 -45.98 52.65 22.40
C LYS A 179 -47.34 53.12 23.00
N ARG A 180 -47.46 52.94 24.33
CA ARG A 180 -47.99 53.88 25.37
C ARG A 180 -49.43 54.47 25.34
N ARG A 181 -50.07 54.33 26.51
CA ARG A 181 -50.82 55.33 27.36
C ARG A 181 -52.35 55.51 27.23
N ILE A 182 -52.99 55.51 28.43
CA ILE A 182 -54.27 56.17 28.84
C ILE A 182 -55.54 55.61 28.15
N GLY A 183 -56.56 55.05 28.81
CA GLY A 183 -57.07 55.12 30.19
C GLY A 183 -58.62 55.23 30.16
N LYS A 184 -59.32 54.91 31.27
CA LYS A 184 -60.79 55.09 31.51
C LYS A 184 -61.76 54.21 30.66
N GLN A 185 -62.98 53.85 31.09
CA GLN A 185 -63.64 53.67 32.42
C GLN A 185 -65.02 52.98 32.21
N LEU A 186 -65.68 52.47 33.28
CA LEU A 186 -67.15 52.39 33.49
C LEU A 186 -68.03 51.75 32.36
N LYS A 187 -68.74 50.61 32.53
CA LYS A 187 -69.73 50.18 33.57
C LYS A 187 -69.90 48.64 33.47
N ARG A 188 -70.22 47.83 34.50
CA ARG A 188 -71.15 47.94 35.66
C ARG A 188 -72.62 47.59 35.33
N ASN A 189 -73.01 46.32 35.59
CA ASN A 189 -74.30 45.82 36.12
C ASN A 189 -74.44 44.31 35.81
N ASN A 190 -75.27 43.52 36.52
CA ASN A 190 -75.47 43.41 37.97
C ASN A 190 -76.19 42.07 38.28
N ASN A 191 -76.21 41.67 39.56
CA ASN A 191 -76.92 40.52 40.15
C ASN A 191 -76.36 39.14 39.74
N SER A 192 -76.02 38.15 40.58
CA SER A 192 -76.19 37.82 42.02
C SER A 192 -77.15 36.66 42.29
N GLU A 193 -76.58 35.46 42.48
CA GLU A 193 -77.08 34.46 43.43
C GLU A 193 -75.91 33.59 43.91
N GLN A 194 -75.99 33.02 45.12
CA GLN A 194 -74.82 32.51 45.84
C GLN A 194 -74.67 30.99 45.75
N LYS A 195 -73.45 30.51 45.46
CA LYS A 195 -72.95 29.20 45.92
C LYS A 195 -71.51 29.31 46.42
N VAL A 196 -71.21 28.56 47.48
CA VAL A 196 -69.94 28.52 48.23
C VAL A 196 -68.85 27.79 47.40
N PRO A 197 -67.57 28.18 47.46
CA PRO A 197 -66.64 27.92 46.36
C PRO A 197 -65.95 26.54 46.42
N VAL A 198 -65.94 25.85 45.26
CA VAL A 198 -65.03 24.72 44.98
C VAL A 198 -63.96 25.20 44.00
N HIS A 199 -62.92 25.87 44.51
CA HIS A 199 -61.85 26.42 43.66
C HIS A 199 -60.42 26.37 44.24
N SER A 200 -60.26 26.07 45.53
CA SER A 200 -58.94 26.01 46.19
C SER A 200 -58.11 24.80 45.77
N GLN A 201 -58.72 23.62 45.61
CA GLN A 201 -57.98 22.40 45.27
C GLN A 201 -57.39 22.40 43.86
N ARG A 202 -58.10 22.96 42.86
CA ARG A 202 -57.63 22.91 41.47
C ARG A 202 -56.39 23.78 41.24
N GLN A 203 -56.36 24.99 41.78
CA GLN A 203 -55.18 25.86 41.71
C GLN A 203 -53.99 25.32 42.52
N ILE A 204 -54.24 24.69 43.68
CA ILE A 204 -53.15 24.05 44.45
C ILE A 204 -52.61 22.82 43.69
N MET A 205 -53.47 22.02 43.05
CA MET A 205 -53.01 20.91 42.21
C MET A 205 -52.24 21.40 40.98
N GLU A 206 -52.73 22.42 40.27
CA GLU A 206 -52.06 23.01 39.10
C GLU A 206 -50.72 23.67 39.48
N GLN A 207 -50.64 24.39 40.60
CA GLN A 207 -49.36 24.91 41.12
C GLN A 207 -48.42 23.80 41.58
N SER A 208 -48.91 22.75 42.27
CA SER A 208 -48.07 21.61 42.65
C SER A 208 -47.57 20.81 41.44
N ALA A 209 -48.34 20.80 40.34
CA ALA A 209 -47.93 20.20 39.07
C ALA A 209 -46.85 21.05 38.39
N GLU A 210 -47.02 22.37 38.29
CA GLU A 210 -45.98 23.27 37.78
C GLU A 210 -44.70 23.24 38.65
N GLU A 211 -44.83 23.16 39.97
CA GLU A 211 -43.69 23.05 40.89
C GLU A 211 -42.99 21.69 40.79
N THR A 212 -43.72 20.57 40.71
CA THR A 212 -43.10 19.25 40.51
C THR A 212 -42.47 19.11 39.12
N GLU A 213 -43.07 19.68 38.07
CA GLU A 213 -42.46 19.73 36.74
C GLU A 213 -41.23 20.66 36.71
N ALA A 214 -41.27 21.80 37.44
CA ALA A 214 -40.13 22.71 37.60
C ALA A 214 -39.01 22.13 38.48
N MET A 215 -39.33 21.24 39.43
CA MET A 215 -38.34 20.45 40.18
C MET A 215 -37.74 19.35 39.30
N ALA A 216 -38.54 18.61 38.53
CA ALA A 216 -38.05 17.65 37.54
C ALA A 216 -37.08 18.30 36.54
N LYS A 217 -37.40 19.50 36.04
CA LYS A 217 -36.55 20.33 35.16
C LYS A 217 -35.24 20.85 35.81
N LYS A 218 -35.02 20.64 37.11
CA LYS A 218 -33.74 20.89 37.83
C LYS A 218 -32.91 19.61 38.06
N HIS A 219 -33.53 18.44 37.89
CA HIS A 219 -32.91 17.12 38.09
C HIS A 219 -32.65 16.34 36.79
N SER A 220 -33.04 16.89 35.64
CA SER A 220 -32.91 16.26 34.32
C SER A 220 -31.86 16.91 33.41
N CYS A 221 -31.36 16.15 32.43
CA CYS A 221 -30.47 16.66 31.39
C CYS A 221 -31.24 17.43 30.31
N LYS A 222 -30.66 18.53 29.82
CA LYS A 222 -31.23 19.41 28.78
C LYS A 222 -30.69 19.13 27.37
N LYS A 223 -29.81 18.14 27.18
CA LYS A 223 -29.41 17.65 25.83
C LYS A 223 -30.53 16.77 25.27
N SER A 224 -31.00 17.10 24.07
CA SER A 224 -31.93 16.25 23.31
C SER A 224 -31.34 14.85 23.10
N GLY A 225 -32.14 13.81 23.32
CA GLY A 225 -31.70 12.41 23.24
C GLY A 225 -30.99 11.85 24.48
N CYS A 226 -30.70 12.66 25.51
CA CYS A 226 -30.11 12.15 26.76
C CYS A 226 -31.16 11.56 27.73
N GLY A 227 -32.25 12.30 27.99
CA GLY A 227 -33.38 11.82 28.81
C GLY A 227 -33.13 11.59 30.32
N LYS A 228 -31.87 11.48 30.76
CA LYS A 228 -31.50 11.15 32.14
C LYS A 228 -32.03 12.12 33.19
N VAL A 229 -32.41 11.54 34.33
CA VAL A 229 -32.87 12.18 35.56
C VAL A 229 -32.04 11.67 36.74
N GLY A 230 -31.96 12.44 37.83
CA GLY A 230 -31.19 12.04 39.02
C GLY A 230 -29.68 12.18 38.85
N LEU A 231 -29.24 13.21 38.11
CA LEU A 231 -27.85 13.41 37.72
C LEU A 231 -26.89 13.61 38.91
N THR A 232 -25.73 12.94 38.83
CA THR A 232 -24.56 13.15 39.71
C THR A 232 -23.50 14.00 38.99
N CYS A 233 -22.47 14.44 39.72
CA CYS A 233 -21.40 15.30 39.17
C CYS A 233 -20.08 14.52 39.03
N CYS A 234 -19.73 14.12 37.82
CA CYS A 234 -18.57 13.24 37.56
C CYS A 234 -17.20 13.85 37.89
N ILE A 235 -17.04 15.18 37.93
CA ILE A 235 -15.74 15.84 38.08
C ILE A 235 -15.40 16.32 39.50
N LYS A 236 -16.42 16.53 40.35
CA LYS A 236 -16.31 16.87 41.79
C LYS A 236 -15.36 18.01 42.21
N ALA A 237 -14.89 18.84 41.27
CA ALA A 237 -13.73 19.73 41.40
C ALA A 237 -13.82 20.93 42.39
N THR A 238 -14.77 20.95 43.33
CA THR A 238 -14.88 21.99 44.36
C THR A 238 -15.75 21.51 45.52
N ASN A 239 -15.50 22.00 46.74
CA ASN A 239 -16.36 21.76 47.90
C ASN A 239 -17.78 22.36 47.73
N GLN A 240 -17.99 23.21 46.72
CA GLN A 240 -19.30 23.68 46.27
C GLN A 240 -19.95 22.76 45.21
N CYS A 241 -19.49 21.51 45.08
CA CYS A 241 -20.09 20.52 44.18
C CYS A 241 -21.50 20.16 44.67
N MET A 242 -22.49 20.33 43.79
CA MET A 242 -23.90 20.14 44.15
C MET A 242 -24.32 18.66 44.28
N GLU A 243 -23.39 17.70 44.15
CA GLU A 243 -23.66 16.26 44.17
C GLU A 243 -24.46 15.83 45.40
N ALA A 244 -24.00 16.18 46.61
CA ALA A 244 -24.67 15.85 47.88
C ALA A 244 -26.07 16.46 48.05
N SER A 245 -26.48 17.38 47.16
CA SER A 245 -27.82 18.00 47.16
C SER A 245 -28.73 17.52 46.02
N GLY A 246 -28.17 16.86 44.99
CA GLY A 246 -28.82 16.51 43.73
C GLY A 246 -29.34 17.69 42.89
N LYS A 247 -29.19 18.94 43.34
CA LYS A 247 -29.87 20.14 42.80
C LYS A 247 -28.87 21.10 42.19
N SER A 248 -28.91 21.28 40.87
CA SER A 248 -28.10 22.31 40.19
C SER A 248 -28.97 23.27 39.40
N SER A 249 -28.55 24.54 39.32
CA SER A 249 -29.16 25.55 38.43
C SER A 249 -29.04 25.16 36.96
N ARG A 250 -27.94 24.49 36.61
CA ARG A 250 -27.68 23.93 35.29
C ARG A 250 -26.79 22.69 35.40
N TRP A 251 -27.21 21.62 34.73
CA TRP A 251 -26.37 20.48 34.41
C TRP A 251 -25.71 20.66 33.04
N TYR A 252 -24.44 20.34 32.98
CA TYR A 252 -23.61 20.37 31.78
C TYR A 252 -23.33 18.92 31.38
N HIS A 253 -23.64 18.59 30.13
CA HIS A 253 -23.61 17.22 29.61
C HIS A 253 -22.30 16.98 28.86
N MET A 254 -21.66 15.83 29.11
CA MET A 254 -20.45 15.38 28.40
C MET A 254 -20.77 14.14 27.53
N SER A 255 -21.36 13.12 28.15
CA SER A 255 -21.84 11.89 27.52
C SER A 255 -23.20 11.46 28.13
N LEU A 256 -23.78 10.34 27.69
CA LEU A 256 -25.07 9.85 28.19
C LEU A 256 -25.11 9.68 29.71
N GLU A 257 -23.98 9.32 30.33
CA GLU A 257 -23.89 9.16 31.79
C GLU A 257 -23.14 10.33 32.45
N GLU A 258 -22.15 10.94 31.77
CA GLU A 258 -21.27 11.92 32.39
C GLU A 258 -21.83 13.34 32.32
N HIS A 259 -22.13 13.89 33.51
CA HIS A 259 -22.67 15.22 33.70
C HIS A 259 -21.91 15.96 34.80
N TYR A 260 -21.81 17.29 34.72
CA TYR A 260 -21.26 18.12 35.79
C TYR A 260 -22.16 19.30 36.16
N CYS A 261 -22.09 19.71 37.43
CA CYS A 261 -22.97 20.72 38.01
C CYS A 261 -22.45 22.14 37.81
N ASN A 262 -23.33 23.13 37.94
CA ASN A 262 -22.98 24.55 37.82
C ASN A 262 -21.90 25.02 38.83
N GLY A 263 -21.82 24.42 40.02
CA GLY A 263 -20.75 24.74 40.99
C GLY A 263 -19.36 24.43 40.44
N CYS A 264 -19.19 23.24 39.86
CA CYS A 264 -17.94 22.85 39.20
C CYS A 264 -17.71 23.60 37.86
N PHE A 265 -18.76 24.04 37.16
CA PHE A 265 -18.60 24.97 36.03
C PHE A 265 -18.00 26.31 36.49
N GLU A 266 -18.53 26.87 37.58
CA GLU A 266 -18.08 28.16 38.10
C GLU A 266 -16.67 28.12 38.69
N GLN A 267 -16.21 26.98 39.21
CA GLN A 267 -14.83 26.77 39.65
C GLN A 267 -13.77 27.13 38.59
N PHE A 268 -14.05 26.82 37.32
CA PHE A 268 -13.14 27.08 36.19
C PHE A 268 -13.53 28.32 35.36
N TYR A 269 -14.78 28.78 35.44
CA TYR A 269 -15.29 29.89 34.62
C TYR A 269 -15.22 31.26 35.32
N ARG A 270 -15.16 31.33 36.65
CA ARG A 270 -15.11 32.60 37.39
C ARG A 270 -13.68 32.95 37.80
N ILE A 271 -13.20 34.13 37.37
CA ILE A 271 -11.87 34.72 37.64
C ILE A 271 -11.46 34.74 39.14
N LYS A 272 -12.42 34.63 40.07
CA LYS A 272 -12.14 34.61 41.52
C LYS A 272 -11.91 33.21 42.12
N ASN A 273 -12.03 32.15 41.32
CA ASN A 273 -11.92 30.76 41.76
C ASN A 273 -10.61 30.17 41.22
N SER A 274 -9.90 29.38 42.04
CA SER A 274 -8.54 28.89 41.74
C SER A 274 -8.43 28.15 40.40
N GLY A 275 -9.41 27.31 40.05
CA GLY A 275 -9.41 26.57 38.79
C GLY A 275 -9.49 27.45 37.53
N CYS A 276 -9.82 28.74 37.66
CA CYS A 276 -9.84 29.66 36.54
C CYS A 276 -8.44 29.83 35.92
N ASP A 277 -7.38 29.82 36.73
CA ASP A 277 -6.01 29.98 36.22
C ASP A 277 -5.53 28.70 35.51
N ASP A 278 -5.78 27.51 36.09
CA ASP A 278 -5.53 26.21 35.45
C ASP A 278 -6.19 26.11 34.06
N PHE A 279 -7.43 26.58 33.94
CA PHE A 279 -8.17 26.60 32.69
C PHE A 279 -7.56 27.58 31.67
N HIS A 280 -7.11 28.76 32.11
CA HIS A 280 -6.46 29.72 31.22
C HIS A 280 -5.03 29.30 30.83
N GLU A 281 -4.31 28.56 31.68
CA GLU A 281 -3.05 27.87 31.38
C GLU A 281 -3.23 26.84 30.27
N TRP A 282 -4.10 25.84 30.50
CA TRP A 282 -4.41 24.83 29.49
C TRP A 282 -4.89 25.48 28.19
N LYS A 283 -5.73 26.52 28.26
CA LYS A 283 -6.24 27.21 27.07
C LYS A 283 -5.13 27.93 26.31
N ARG A 284 -4.14 28.53 26.99
CA ARG A 284 -2.94 29.10 26.33
C ARG A 284 -2.16 28.01 25.58
N ALA A 285 -1.90 26.88 26.22
CA ALA A 285 -1.16 25.77 25.62
C ALA A 285 -1.93 25.12 24.45
N TRP A 286 -3.26 24.96 24.58
CA TRP A 286 -4.12 24.44 23.52
C TRP A 286 -4.10 25.36 22.30
N MET A 287 -4.39 26.66 22.46
CA MET A 287 -4.42 27.63 21.34
C MET A 287 -3.06 27.81 20.63
N GLN A 288 -1.94 27.42 21.24
CA GLN A 288 -0.62 27.43 20.60
C GLN A 288 -0.39 26.20 19.71
N ASN A 289 -1.12 25.10 19.94
CA ASN A 289 -0.86 23.79 19.33
C ASN A 289 -2.08 23.20 18.59
N SER A 290 -3.24 23.88 18.58
CA SER A 290 -4.49 23.41 17.96
C SER A 290 -4.79 24.08 16.61
N LYS A 291 -5.34 23.32 15.66
CA LYS A 291 -5.92 23.81 14.40
C LYS A 291 -7.23 24.56 14.62
N ALA A 292 -8.01 24.20 15.64
CA ALA A 292 -9.28 24.84 15.93
C ALA A 292 -9.12 26.32 16.29
N ASP A 293 -9.98 27.19 15.73
CA ASP A 293 -10.10 28.56 16.21
C ASP A 293 -10.70 28.58 17.64
N GLY A 294 -10.47 29.68 18.35
CA GLY A 294 -10.84 29.80 19.77
C GLY A 294 -12.35 29.82 20.07
N SER A 295 -13.23 29.64 19.07
CA SER A 295 -14.70 29.65 19.23
C SER A 295 -15.30 28.32 19.70
N PHE A 296 -14.55 27.22 19.67
CA PHE A 296 -15.01 25.96 20.25
C PHE A 296 -15.29 26.09 21.76
N LYS A 297 -16.00 25.10 22.31
CA LYS A 297 -16.44 25.05 23.72
C LYS A 297 -15.26 24.81 24.68
N ASN A 298 -14.31 25.75 24.74
CA ASN A 298 -13.00 25.61 25.41
C ASN A 298 -13.08 24.92 26.78
N LEU A 299 -14.03 25.33 27.65
CA LEU A 299 -14.19 24.72 28.97
C LEU A 299 -14.74 23.28 28.90
N THR A 300 -15.61 22.95 27.94
CA THR A 300 -16.05 21.57 27.71
C THR A 300 -14.86 20.69 27.30
N THR A 301 -14.00 21.17 26.39
CA THR A 301 -12.78 20.46 25.97
C THR A 301 -11.82 20.28 27.15
N TYR A 302 -11.56 21.33 27.94
CA TYR A 302 -10.78 21.26 29.18
C TYR A 302 -11.33 20.22 30.17
N ILE A 303 -12.65 20.21 30.40
CA ILE A 303 -13.29 19.23 31.29
C ILE A 303 -13.01 17.80 30.79
N SER A 304 -13.19 17.52 29.49
CA SER A 304 -12.85 16.20 28.94
C SER A 304 -11.34 15.87 28.97
N GLU A 305 -10.48 16.86 28.84
CA GLU A 305 -9.03 16.68 28.78
C GLU A 305 -8.34 16.52 30.13
N LYS A 306 -8.85 17.14 31.19
CA LYS A 306 -8.16 17.26 32.48
C LYS A 306 -9.02 16.96 33.72
N GLN A 307 -10.35 16.87 33.60
CA GLN A 307 -11.25 16.79 34.78
C GLN A 307 -12.21 15.59 34.81
N LEU A 308 -12.54 14.98 33.66
CA LEU A 308 -13.24 13.69 33.64
C LEU A 308 -12.33 12.56 34.18
N PRO A 309 -12.84 11.59 34.95
CA PRO A 309 -12.03 10.51 35.47
C PRO A 309 -11.51 9.59 34.35
N TYR A 310 -10.38 8.93 34.59
CA TYR A 310 -9.96 7.80 33.76
C TYR A 310 -10.74 6.53 34.11
N TRP A 311 -10.95 5.68 33.12
CA TRP A 311 -11.55 4.37 33.28
C TRP A 311 -10.59 3.29 32.82
N VAL A 312 -10.41 2.26 33.64
CA VAL A 312 -9.51 1.12 33.39
C VAL A 312 -10.26 -0.21 33.57
N GLN A 313 -9.85 -1.24 32.85
CA GLN A 313 -10.42 -2.58 32.93
C GLN A 313 -9.52 -3.47 33.79
N CYS A 314 -10.09 -4.24 34.71
CA CYS A 314 -9.35 -5.21 35.50
C CYS A 314 -8.98 -6.43 34.65
N ILE A 315 -7.69 -6.76 34.58
CA ILE A 315 -7.20 -7.90 33.79
C ILE A 315 -7.70 -9.26 34.33
N SER A 316 -8.07 -9.34 35.62
CA SER A 316 -8.49 -10.58 36.29
C SER A 316 -9.99 -10.88 36.24
N CYS A 317 -10.85 -9.87 36.07
CA CYS A 317 -12.32 -10.05 36.06
C CYS A 317 -13.05 -9.30 34.95
N SER A 318 -12.32 -8.57 34.09
CA SER A 318 -12.85 -7.78 32.96
C SER A 318 -13.86 -6.68 33.32
N HIS A 319 -14.18 -6.46 34.60
CA HIS A 319 -14.95 -5.31 35.07
C HIS A 319 -14.15 -4.01 34.90
N TRP A 320 -14.85 -2.93 34.61
CA TRP A 320 -14.27 -1.58 34.52
C TRP A 320 -14.42 -0.84 35.84
N ARG A 321 -13.45 0.03 36.12
CA ARG A 321 -13.36 0.86 37.33
C ARG A 321 -12.97 2.28 36.95
N SER A 322 -13.54 3.26 37.66
CA SER A 322 -13.12 4.65 37.61
C SER A 322 -11.91 4.83 38.52
N LEU A 323 -10.86 5.50 38.03
CA LEU A 323 -9.76 5.96 38.87
C LEU A 323 -10.14 7.28 39.55
N THR A 324 -9.43 7.66 40.62
CA THR A 324 -9.55 9.01 41.19
C THR A 324 -8.90 10.03 40.26
N ASN A 325 -9.38 11.28 40.24
CA ASN A 325 -8.95 12.30 39.28
C ASN A 325 -7.45 12.66 39.37
N GLU A 326 -6.82 12.32 40.49
CA GLU A 326 -5.39 12.47 40.82
C GLU A 326 -4.49 11.46 40.08
N VAL A 327 -5.04 10.34 39.61
CA VAL A 327 -4.28 9.29 38.90
C VAL A 327 -4.28 9.58 37.40
N GLU A 328 -3.10 9.80 36.82
CA GLU A 328 -2.93 9.79 35.36
C GLU A 328 -2.79 8.34 34.86
N LEU A 329 -3.56 7.97 33.83
CA LEU A 329 -3.56 6.61 33.29
C LEU A 329 -2.37 6.41 32.33
N THR A 330 -1.52 5.43 32.63
CA THR A 330 -0.39 5.03 31.78
C THR A 330 -0.61 3.65 31.14
N PRO A 331 0.09 3.30 30.05
CA PRO A 331 0.01 1.96 29.45
C PRO A 331 0.37 0.83 30.42
N GLU A 332 1.34 1.04 31.32
CA GLU A 332 1.73 0.03 32.31
C GLU A 332 0.64 -0.19 33.37
N ILE A 333 -0.07 0.87 33.79
CA ILE A 333 -1.28 0.73 34.62
C ILE A 333 -2.34 -0.08 33.86
N VAL A 334 -2.63 0.22 32.59
CA VAL A 334 -3.61 -0.56 31.81
C VAL A 334 -3.21 -2.04 31.67
N LYS A 335 -1.91 -2.31 31.51
CA LYS A 335 -1.33 -3.66 31.35
C LYS A 335 -1.40 -4.50 32.63
N THR A 336 -1.33 -3.88 33.81
CA THR A 336 -1.20 -4.57 35.10
C THR A 336 -2.42 -4.47 36.03
N TYR A 337 -3.35 -3.53 35.78
CA TYR A 337 -4.39 -3.17 36.75
C TYR A 337 -5.31 -4.33 37.16
N THR A 338 -5.38 -4.55 38.48
CA THR A 338 -6.38 -5.39 39.13
C THR A 338 -7.23 -4.58 40.12
N CYS A 339 -8.47 -5.00 40.36
CA CYS A 339 -9.33 -4.33 41.36
C CYS A 339 -8.69 -4.34 42.77
N ILE A 340 -7.94 -5.40 43.09
CA ILE A 340 -7.31 -5.67 44.40
C ILE A 340 -6.10 -4.76 44.66
N MET A 341 -5.33 -4.46 43.61
CA MET A 341 -4.27 -3.44 43.63
C MET A 341 -4.83 -2.08 44.05
N GLY A 342 -6.01 -1.71 43.54
CA GLY A 342 -6.58 -0.38 43.70
C GLY A 342 -5.77 0.67 42.94
N ASN A 343 -5.86 1.93 43.37
CA ASN A 343 -5.10 3.02 42.74
C ASN A 343 -3.63 2.99 43.19
N LEU A 344 -2.79 2.17 42.51
CA LEU A 344 -1.34 2.34 42.51
C LEU A 344 -0.98 3.58 41.68
N ALA A 345 -0.52 4.63 42.36
CA ALA A 345 0.00 5.84 41.71
C ALA A 345 1.40 6.25 42.20
N ASN A 346 1.92 5.65 43.28
CA ASN A 346 3.18 6.05 43.94
C ASN A 346 3.83 4.86 44.70
N THR A 347 4.06 3.73 44.03
CA THR A 347 4.84 2.58 44.59
C THR A 347 5.56 1.83 43.46
N LEU A 348 6.72 2.37 43.05
CA LEU A 348 7.76 1.63 42.34
C LEU A 348 9.16 1.99 42.86
N ASP A 349 9.34 3.21 43.37
CA ASP A 349 10.55 3.65 44.08
C ASP A 349 10.20 4.00 45.54
N ASP A 350 10.56 3.12 46.49
CA ASP A 350 11.14 3.43 47.82
C ASP A 350 11.16 2.15 48.69
N GLU A 351 12.32 1.49 48.80
CA GLU A 351 12.60 0.53 49.88
C GLU A 351 13.08 1.29 51.14
N SER A 352 12.15 1.98 51.81
CA SER A 352 12.39 2.47 53.17
C SER A 352 11.14 2.38 54.06
N GLU A 353 11.25 1.57 55.12
CA GLU A 353 10.36 1.68 56.27
C GLU A 353 10.83 2.83 57.19
N GLN A 354 9.92 3.37 58.00
CA GLN A 354 10.10 4.55 58.88
C GLN A 354 10.10 5.86 58.05
N ASP A 355 9.07 6.71 58.13
CA ASP A 355 8.66 7.35 59.38
C ASP A 355 7.12 7.59 59.51
N VAL A 356 6.70 8.18 60.64
CA VAL A 356 5.28 8.38 61.05
C VAL A 356 4.83 9.84 60.87
N ASN A 357 3.51 10.04 60.67
CA ASN A 357 2.77 11.32 60.58
C ASN A 357 3.02 12.22 59.34
N ASP A 358 2.16 12.10 58.33
CA ASP A 358 1.29 13.23 57.95
C ASP A 358 -0.05 12.75 57.34
N ASN A 359 -1.11 13.51 57.55
CA ASN A 359 -2.51 13.09 57.34
C ASN A 359 -3.01 13.44 55.91
N LYS A 360 -2.24 13.05 54.88
CA LYS A 360 -2.42 13.47 53.48
C LYS A 360 -2.23 12.39 52.40
N ARG A 361 -2.30 11.09 52.71
CA ARG A 361 -2.46 10.07 51.65
C ARG A 361 -3.91 10.03 51.16
N ALA A 362 -4.11 10.17 49.85
CA ALA A 362 -5.41 10.00 49.21
C ALA A 362 -5.94 8.58 49.45
N PRO A 363 -7.28 8.39 49.60
CA PRO A 363 -7.83 7.07 49.90
C PRO A 363 -7.66 6.13 48.70
N HIS A 364 -6.83 5.09 48.85
CA HIS A 364 -6.73 4.01 47.87
C HIS A 364 -8.08 3.28 47.76
N ILE A 365 -8.87 3.59 46.74
CA ILE A 365 -10.09 2.86 46.43
C ILE A 365 -9.68 1.47 45.93
N LYS A 366 -9.71 0.49 46.83
CA LYS A 366 -9.62 -0.93 46.51
C LYS A 366 -11.03 -1.43 46.20
N TYR A 367 -11.19 -2.02 45.03
CA TYR A 367 -12.45 -2.64 44.61
C TYR A 367 -12.34 -4.15 44.78
N SER A 368 -13.43 -4.82 45.12
CA SER A 368 -13.51 -6.27 44.93
C SER A 368 -13.68 -6.61 43.45
N CYS A 369 -13.12 -7.75 43.04
CA CYS A 369 -13.49 -8.37 41.77
C CYS A 369 -14.94 -8.89 41.78
N SER A 370 -15.51 -9.15 42.96
CA SER A 370 -16.91 -9.58 43.15
C SER A 370 -17.93 -8.44 43.10
N GLU A 371 -17.49 -7.18 43.11
CA GLU A 371 -18.39 -6.04 42.85
C GLU A 371 -18.75 -6.02 41.35
N PRO A 372 -20.00 -5.74 40.98
CA PRO A 372 -20.43 -5.71 39.59
C PRO A 372 -19.68 -4.64 38.77
N ASN A 373 -19.79 -4.73 37.45
CA ASN A 373 -19.36 -3.63 36.58
C ASN A 373 -20.24 -2.38 36.81
N ASP A 374 -19.68 -1.18 36.64
CA ASP A 374 -20.44 0.06 36.84
C ASP A 374 -21.59 0.15 35.81
N PRO A 375 -22.85 0.42 36.21
CA PRO A 375 -23.98 0.55 35.28
C PRO A 375 -23.75 1.59 34.18
N SER A 376 -22.95 2.62 34.46
CA SER A 376 -22.56 3.66 33.51
C SER A 376 -21.67 3.11 32.39
N VAL A 377 -20.81 2.14 32.70
CA VAL A 377 -20.01 1.42 31.71
C VAL A 377 -20.91 0.52 30.88
N ILE A 378 -21.86 -0.20 31.49
CA ILE A 378 -22.80 -1.06 30.77
C ILE A 378 -23.59 -0.24 29.74
N ALA A 379 -24.12 0.92 30.13
CA ALA A 379 -24.81 1.84 29.22
C ALA A 379 -23.88 2.50 28.18
N ALA A 380 -22.59 2.65 28.47
CA ALA A 380 -21.60 3.13 27.51
C ALA A 380 -21.22 2.07 26.46
N VAL A 381 -21.11 0.79 26.83
CA VAL A 381 -20.71 -0.30 25.91
C VAL A 381 -21.91 -1.01 25.24
N ASP A 382 -23.14 -0.56 25.46
CA ASP A 382 -24.32 -1.06 24.75
C ASP A 382 -24.26 -0.69 23.25
N PRO A 383 -24.12 -1.67 22.32
CA PRO A 383 -23.98 -1.37 20.90
C PRO A 383 -25.23 -0.74 20.28
N THR A 384 -26.42 -0.91 20.88
CA THR A 384 -27.68 -0.36 20.37
C THR A 384 -27.80 1.15 20.57
N VAL A 385 -27.07 1.71 21.55
CA VAL A 385 -27.07 3.15 21.85
C VAL A 385 -26.17 3.89 20.86
N PRO A 386 -26.66 4.96 20.17
CA PRO A 386 -25.87 5.78 19.25
C PRO A 386 -24.94 6.76 20.00
N TRP A 387 -24.16 6.22 20.94
CA TRP A 387 -23.48 6.93 22.02
C TRP A 387 -22.56 8.06 21.53
N MET A 388 -21.85 7.84 20.42
CA MET A 388 -20.98 8.84 19.79
C MET A 388 -21.73 10.12 19.36
N SER A 389 -23.00 10.00 18.94
CA SER A 389 -23.83 11.17 18.56
C SER A 389 -24.32 11.98 19.76
N LEU A 390 -24.35 11.36 20.94
CA LEU A 390 -24.77 11.99 22.19
C LEU A 390 -23.63 12.76 22.86
N LEU A 391 -22.36 12.46 22.54
CA LEU A 391 -21.20 13.24 23.01
C LEU A 391 -21.37 14.75 22.77
N ASN A 392 -20.72 15.55 23.63
CA ASN A 392 -20.71 17.02 23.54
C ASN A 392 -19.32 17.60 23.20
N TYR A 393 -18.32 16.72 23.09
CA TYR A 393 -16.89 16.96 22.83
C TYR A 393 -16.32 15.83 21.96
N SER A 394 -15.21 16.08 21.27
CA SER A 394 -14.44 15.04 20.57
C SER A 394 -13.37 14.49 21.52
N PRO A 395 -13.23 13.16 21.68
CA PRO A 395 -12.17 12.58 22.50
C PRO A 395 -10.83 12.68 21.79
N PHE A 396 -9.79 13.06 22.53
CA PHE A 396 -8.41 13.15 22.03
C PHE A 396 -7.54 12.13 22.76
N LEU A 397 -6.64 11.46 22.03
CA LEU A 397 -5.66 10.54 22.60
C LEU A 397 -4.48 11.31 23.19
N LYS A 398 -4.05 10.90 24.38
CA LYS A 398 -2.87 11.44 25.08
C LYS A 398 -1.68 10.52 24.84
N ASN A 399 -0.49 11.09 24.64
CA ASN A 399 0.77 10.37 24.48
C ASN A 399 0.68 9.21 23.46
N SER A 400 -0.02 9.43 22.34
CA SER A 400 -0.23 8.41 21.33
C SER A 400 1.10 8.02 20.67
N PRO A 401 1.41 6.71 20.51
CA PRO A 401 2.54 6.23 19.70
C PRO A 401 2.59 6.74 18.25
N ALA A 402 1.50 7.30 17.73
CA ALA A 402 1.50 7.99 16.43
C ALA A 402 2.20 9.35 16.44
N ALA A 403 2.39 9.97 17.61
CA ALA A 403 2.88 11.35 17.74
C ALA A 403 4.22 11.66 17.03
N PRO A 404 5.26 10.79 17.08
CA PRO A 404 6.53 11.05 16.40
C PRO A 404 6.42 11.08 14.87
N PHE A 405 5.48 10.31 14.30
CA PHE A 405 5.21 10.28 12.86
C PHE A 405 4.44 11.53 12.40
N LEU A 406 3.61 12.10 13.27
CA LEU A 406 2.62 13.13 12.94
C LEU A 406 3.07 14.55 13.31
N THR A 407 4.37 14.79 13.52
CA THR A 407 4.95 16.09 13.93
C THR A 407 4.71 17.24 12.95
N GLY A 408 4.31 16.96 11.70
CA GLY A 408 3.89 17.97 10.72
C GLY A 408 2.44 18.44 10.88
N TYR A 409 1.63 17.79 11.72
CA TYR A 409 0.21 18.07 11.89
C TYR A 409 -0.08 18.74 13.24
N TYR A 410 -1.15 19.54 13.29
CA TYR A 410 -1.76 19.94 14.55
C TYR A 410 -2.39 18.69 15.22
N PRO A 411 -2.05 18.34 16.47
CA PRO A 411 -2.52 17.11 17.12
C PRO A 411 -4.05 16.95 17.14
N ASP A 412 -4.81 18.03 17.37
CA ASP A 412 -6.28 17.99 17.37
C ASP A 412 -6.85 17.62 15.99
N GLY A 413 -6.20 18.06 14.91
CA GLY A 413 -6.55 17.70 13.53
C GLY A 413 -6.31 16.23 13.15
N VAL A 414 -5.62 15.45 14.00
CA VAL A 414 -5.37 14.01 13.84
C VAL A 414 -5.81 13.19 15.07
N GLY A 415 -6.68 13.76 15.92
CA GLY A 415 -7.31 13.08 17.05
C GLY A 415 -6.44 12.89 18.30
N MET A 416 -5.36 13.66 18.43
CA MET A 416 -4.46 13.67 19.58
C MET A 416 -4.59 14.96 20.42
N SER A 417 -4.19 14.92 21.70
CA SER A 417 -4.27 16.09 22.59
C SER A 417 -3.27 17.17 22.16
N ALA A 418 -3.74 18.41 21.93
CA ALA A 418 -2.85 19.52 21.58
C ALA A 418 -1.88 19.91 22.71
N VAL A 419 -2.21 19.60 23.97
CA VAL A 419 -1.38 19.96 25.14
C VAL A 419 -0.42 18.83 25.50
N ASP A 420 -0.90 17.59 25.60
CA ASP A 420 -0.07 16.49 26.12
C ASP A 420 0.89 15.94 25.04
N THR A 421 0.51 16.00 23.76
CA THR A 421 1.35 15.52 22.64
C THR A 421 2.57 16.40 22.37
N ALA A 422 2.58 17.65 22.85
CA ALA A 422 3.71 18.57 22.65
C ALA A 422 5.01 18.06 23.27
N ASN A 423 4.92 17.35 24.41
CA ASN A 423 6.06 16.81 25.15
C ASN A 423 6.41 15.37 24.70
N SER A 424 5.44 14.61 24.19
CA SER A 424 5.57 13.19 23.81
C SER A 424 6.21 12.97 22.41
N ARG A 425 7.16 13.82 22.00
CA ARG A 425 7.76 13.80 20.65
C ARG A 425 9.02 12.93 20.53
N GLN A 426 9.56 12.45 21.64
CA GLN A 426 10.61 11.44 21.68
C GLN A 426 9.99 10.04 21.73
N LEU A 427 10.65 9.03 21.15
CA LEU A 427 10.28 7.64 21.42
C LEU A 427 10.75 7.26 22.82
N THR A 428 9.84 6.72 23.62
CA THR A 428 10.20 5.78 24.68
C THR A 428 10.75 4.52 24.04
N GLU A 429 11.80 3.93 24.61
CA GLU A 429 12.33 2.65 24.14
C GLU A 429 11.23 1.58 24.16
N PHE A 430 10.79 1.15 22.97
CA PHE A 430 9.98 -0.05 22.84
C PHE A 430 10.93 -1.24 22.99
N ASN A 431 10.94 -1.85 24.18
CA ASN A 431 11.68 -3.09 24.42
C ASN A 431 11.38 -4.09 23.30
N SER A 432 12.43 -4.46 22.57
CA SER A 432 12.36 -5.51 21.56
C SER A 432 12.31 -6.87 22.27
N ASP A 433 11.11 -7.26 22.71
CA ASP A 433 10.80 -8.66 23.01
C ASP A 433 11.27 -9.50 21.81
N GLU A 434 12.36 -10.28 21.95
CA GLU A 434 13.05 -10.91 20.80
C GLU A 434 12.29 -12.07 20.14
N ASN A 435 11.11 -12.40 20.65
CA ASN A 435 10.31 -13.57 20.25
C ASN A 435 9.28 -13.20 19.15
N ASP A 436 8.43 -14.18 18.80
CA ASP A 436 7.23 -14.05 17.95
C ASP A 436 7.40 -14.09 16.42
N ILE A 437 8.55 -14.55 15.90
CA ILE A 437 8.62 -15.08 14.51
C ILE A 437 9.07 -16.54 14.53
N LEU A 438 8.14 -17.42 14.14
CA LEU A 438 8.37 -18.84 13.91
C LEU A 438 9.09 -19.05 12.57
N LEU A 439 10.42 -18.93 12.58
CA LEU A 439 11.27 -19.24 11.43
C LEU A 439 11.31 -20.76 11.16
N PRO A 440 11.33 -21.22 9.90
CA PRO A 440 11.68 -22.60 9.57
C PRO A 440 13.08 -22.96 10.12
N PRO A 441 13.30 -24.17 10.67
CA PRO A 441 14.62 -24.57 11.18
C PRO A 441 15.74 -24.43 10.13
N THR A 442 15.45 -24.78 8.88
CA THR A 442 16.34 -24.65 7.70
C THR A 442 16.73 -23.21 7.35
N LEU A 443 16.00 -22.21 7.86
CA LEU A 443 16.30 -20.79 7.76
C LEU A 443 16.88 -20.24 9.06
N TYR A 444 16.44 -20.75 10.21
CA TYR A 444 16.99 -20.42 11.52
C TYR A 444 18.50 -20.65 11.56
N ASP A 445 19.01 -21.78 11.04
CA ASP A 445 20.45 -22.04 11.00
C ASP A 445 21.19 -21.08 10.05
N ARG A 446 20.66 -20.82 8.84
CA ARG A 446 21.23 -19.85 7.89
C ARG A 446 21.35 -18.44 8.51
N ILE A 447 20.32 -18.00 9.24
CA ILE A 447 20.23 -16.68 9.86
C ILE A 447 21.01 -16.59 11.20
N LYS A 448 21.14 -17.71 11.93
CA LYS A 448 21.81 -17.73 13.24
C LYS A 448 23.33 -17.82 13.13
N ILE A 449 23.85 -18.47 12.09
CA ILE A 449 25.28 -18.38 11.74
C ILE A 449 25.67 -16.90 11.57
N ASP A 450 24.86 -16.13 10.82
CA ASP A 450 25.08 -14.69 10.59
C ASP A 450 25.06 -13.86 11.90
N ARG A 451 24.07 -14.09 12.78
CA ARG A 451 24.04 -13.44 14.11
C ARG A 451 25.26 -13.75 14.98
N SER A 452 25.92 -14.89 14.78
CA SER A 452 27.16 -15.23 15.50
C SER A 452 28.42 -14.65 14.84
N ALA A 453 28.42 -14.46 13.52
CA ALA A 453 29.55 -13.92 12.75
C ALA A 453 29.62 -12.38 12.76
N THR A 454 28.47 -11.71 12.84
CA THR A 454 28.35 -10.23 12.78
C THR A 454 28.78 -9.49 14.04
N GLY A 455 29.09 -10.18 15.14
CA GLY A 455 29.58 -9.57 16.37
C GLY A 455 28.58 -8.63 17.07
N LEU A 456 27.28 -8.77 16.78
CA LEU A 456 26.19 -7.95 17.32
C LEU A 456 25.88 -8.24 18.80
N HIS A 457 26.88 -8.06 19.66
CA HIS A 457 26.62 -7.68 21.04
C HIS A 457 26.06 -6.26 21.06
N SER A 458 24.98 -6.06 21.82
CA SER A 458 24.48 -4.71 22.13
C SER A 458 25.58 -3.88 22.80
N SER A 459 26.03 -2.81 22.13
CA SER A 459 27.09 -1.92 22.63
C SER A 459 26.60 -1.07 23.80
N ARG A 460 26.61 -1.64 25.00
CA ARG A 460 26.51 -0.87 26.25
C ARG A 460 27.80 -0.08 26.48
N ASP A 461 27.62 1.11 27.05
CA ASP A 461 28.61 1.92 27.77
C ASP A 461 29.95 2.21 27.06
N THR A 462 29.98 3.33 26.34
CA THR A 462 31.15 4.23 26.33
C THR A 462 30.73 5.62 26.78
N SER A 463 30.91 5.93 28.06
CA SER A 463 30.67 7.27 28.62
C SER A 463 31.67 8.28 28.06
N PRO A 464 31.25 9.54 27.74
CA PRO A 464 32.17 10.57 27.31
C PRO A 464 33.05 11.04 28.47
N GLN A 465 34.37 10.84 28.38
CA GLN A 465 35.35 11.50 29.25
C GLN A 465 36.02 12.67 28.54
N ASP A 466 36.38 13.69 29.32
CA ASP A 466 36.91 14.97 28.83
C ASP A 466 38.28 14.87 28.14
N ASN A 467 38.47 15.72 27.12
CA ASN A 467 39.67 16.55 27.04
C ASN A 467 39.42 17.84 26.22
N PRO A 468 40.07 18.99 26.54
CA PRO A 468 39.61 20.30 26.09
C PRO A 468 40.45 20.94 24.98
N SER A 469 39.94 22.09 24.50
CA SER A 469 40.69 23.21 23.91
C SER A 469 41.31 23.08 22.51
N SER A 470 40.64 23.69 21.53
CA SER A 470 41.30 24.65 20.63
C SER A 470 40.31 25.69 20.11
N MET A 471 40.70 26.97 20.13
CA MET A 471 39.88 28.09 19.66
C MET A 471 40.15 28.40 18.19
N MET A 472 39.10 28.53 17.36
CA MET A 472 39.11 29.44 16.21
C MET A 472 37.75 30.14 16.05
N MET A 473 37.78 31.36 15.54
CA MET A 473 36.67 32.32 15.65
C MET A 473 35.75 32.33 14.42
N SER A 474 34.45 32.50 14.65
CA SER A 474 33.49 32.82 13.58
C SER A 474 33.68 34.27 13.11
N PRO A 475 33.48 34.53 11.80
CA PRO A 475 32.54 35.60 11.45
C PRO A 475 31.71 35.33 10.18
N GLY A 476 30.59 36.06 10.04
CA GLY A 476 29.93 36.28 8.73
C GLY A 476 28.77 35.34 8.40
N GLY A 477 27.58 35.61 8.95
CA GLY A 477 26.37 34.85 8.63
C GLY A 477 25.88 35.04 7.19
N ARG A 478 25.38 33.95 6.58
CA ARG A 478 24.50 33.97 5.41
C ARG A 478 23.22 33.20 5.75
N LYS A 479 22.08 33.69 5.25
CA LYS A 479 20.78 33.03 5.47
C LYS A 479 20.77 31.70 4.72
N HIS A 480 20.67 30.57 5.42
CA HIS A 480 20.37 29.30 4.77
C HIS A 480 18.92 29.32 4.27
N VAL A 481 18.75 29.07 2.98
CA VAL A 481 17.49 28.53 2.45
C VAL A 481 17.32 27.14 3.05
N GLY A 482 16.09 26.80 3.45
CA GLY A 482 15.84 25.58 4.21
C GLY A 482 16.17 24.32 3.41
N LYS A 483 17.14 23.53 3.89
CA LYS A 483 17.13 22.08 3.63
C LYS A 483 15.96 21.48 4.40
N GLU A 484 15.25 20.56 3.77
CA GLU A 484 14.30 19.71 4.48
C GLU A 484 15.07 18.91 5.54
N THR A 485 14.75 19.13 6.82
CA THR A 485 15.26 18.29 7.90
C THR A 485 14.61 16.92 7.78
N LYS A 486 15.41 15.90 7.43
CA LYS A 486 15.02 14.50 7.67
C LYS A 486 14.82 14.32 9.17
N ILE A 487 13.57 14.47 9.62
CA ILE A 487 13.10 13.93 10.89
C ILE A 487 13.10 12.41 10.72
N CYS A 488 14.26 11.80 10.97
CA CYS A 488 14.34 10.39 11.31
C CYS A 488 13.91 10.31 12.77
N VAL A 489 12.93 9.45 13.07
CA VAL A 489 12.62 9.12 14.45
C VAL A 489 13.70 8.13 14.90
N GLU A 490 14.46 8.49 15.91
CA GLU A 490 15.66 7.74 16.32
C GLU A 490 15.29 6.31 16.75
N GLY A 491 15.98 5.30 16.20
CA GLY A 491 15.65 3.88 16.37
C GLY A 491 14.62 3.29 15.39
N LEU A 492 13.89 4.10 14.60
CA LEU A 492 12.94 3.59 13.60
C LEU A 492 13.63 3.24 12.27
N ASN A 493 13.19 2.14 11.63
CA ASN A 493 13.61 1.79 10.27
C ASN A 493 13.21 2.92 9.28
N PRO A 494 14.17 3.53 8.54
CA PRO A 494 13.90 4.70 7.69
C PRO A 494 12.95 4.42 6.52
N TYR A 495 12.72 3.15 6.18
CA TYR A 495 11.76 2.74 5.15
C TYR A 495 10.31 2.73 5.62
N PHE A 496 10.02 2.80 6.92
CA PHE A 496 8.63 2.77 7.40
C PHE A 496 8.08 4.18 7.60
N GLN A 497 7.26 4.63 6.64
CA GLN A 497 6.70 5.98 6.56
C GLN A 497 5.21 5.92 6.21
N PRO A 498 4.36 5.34 7.09
CA PRO A 498 2.98 4.98 6.77
C PRO A 498 2.03 6.17 6.59
N PHE A 499 2.42 7.36 7.08
CA PHE A 499 1.62 8.59 7.00
C PHE A 499 2.28 9.60 6.08
N TYR A 500 1.46 10.30 5.28
CA TYR A 500 1.91 11.43 4.49
C TYR A 500 2.33 12.59 5.41
N LYS A 501 3.34 13.34 4.97
CA LYS A 501 3.64 14.67 5.51
C LYS A 501 2.84 15.74 4.76
N PRO A 502 2.53 16.90 5.37
CA PRO A 502 1.86 17.99 4.65
C PRO A 502 2.67 18.43 3.43
N HIS A 503 2.00 18.55 2.28
CA HIS A 503 2.59 18.89 0.98
C HIS A 503 3.59 17.86 0.40
N GLU A 504 3.69 16.66 0.97
CA GLU A 504 4.49 15.57 0.39
C GLU A 504 3.90 15.09 -0.95
N ARG A 505 4.76 14.60 -1.86
CA ARG A 505 4.30 13.93 -3.09
C ARG A 505 3.72 12.56 -2.77
N GLY A 506 2.84 12.06 -3.64
CA GLY A 506 2.31 10.69 -3.53
C GLY A 506 3.43 9.66 -3.47
N LYS A 507 3.34 8.72 -2.52
CA LYS A 507 4.20 7.54 -2.40
C LYS A 507 3.36 6.32 -2.02
N ALA A 508 3.75 5.13 -2.45
CA ALA A 508 2.97 3.92 -2.25
C ALA A 508 2.72 3.59 -0.77
N LEU A 509 1.59 2.93 -0.51
CA LEU A 509 1.16 2.42 0.80
C LEU A 509 1.30 3.44 1.94
N CYS A 510 0.97 4.69 1.63
CA CYS A 510 1.03 5.82 2.52
C CYS A 510 -0.38 6.43 2.63
N MET A 511 -0.83 6.73 3.86
CA MET A 511 -2.20 7.20 4.15
C MET A 511 -2.20 8.62 4.72
N ARG A 512 -3.29 9.35 4.54
CA ARG A 512 -3.45 10.66 5.19
C ARG A 512 -3.87 10.49 6.65
N PRO A 513 -3.16 11.08 7.62
CA PRO A 513 -3.49 10.92 9.03
C PRO A 513 -4.72 11.75 9.46
N ASP A 514 -5.11 12.74 8.65
CA ASP A 514 -6.19 13.70 8.90
C ASP A 514 -7.44 13.51 8.02
N VAL A 515 -7.48 12.47 7.17
CA VAL A 515 -8.62 12.15 6.29
C VAL A 515 -8.78 10.63 6.14
N MET A 516 -10.01 10.15 6.14
CA MET A 516 -10.35 8.75 5.80
C MET A 516 -10.14 8.49 4.29
N GLU A 517 -9.55 7.35 3.96
CA GLU A 517 -9.49 6.85 2.59
C GLU A 517 -10.81 6.15 2.19
N LEU A 518 -11.03 5.86 0.90
CA LEU A 518 -12.34 5.44 0.38
C LEU A 518 -12.89 4.18 1.06
N ASP A 519 -12.11 3.10 1.09
CA ASP A 519 -12.46 1.85 1.77
C ASP A 519 -12.77 2.03 3.27
N GLU A 520 -12.19 3.04 3.92
CA GLU A 520 -12.47 3.36 5.32
C GLU A 520 -13.83 4.07 5.46
N ALA A 521 -14.16 4.95 4.53
CA ALA A 521 -15.44 5.68 4.51
C ALA A 521 -16.63 4.78 4.18
N ASP A 522 -16.43 3.77 3.32
CA ASP A 522 -17.45 2.79 2.94
C ASP A 522 -17.71 1.73 4.04
N GLU A 523 -16.66 1.28 4.75
CA GLU A 523 -16.80 0.35 5.90
C GLU A 523 -17.35 1.04 7.15
N PHE A 524 -17.02 2.33 7.36
CA PHE A 524 -17.35 3.08 8.58
C PHE A 524 -18.10 4.41 8.31
N PRO A 525 -19.26 4.38 7.62
CA PRO A 525 -20.01 5.58 7.26
C PRO A 525 -20.52 6.38 8.47
N GLU A 526 -20.58 5.79 9.68
CA GLU A 526 -20.92 6.50 10.91
C GLU A 526 -19.88 7.56 11.32
N PHE A 527 -18.60 7.38 10.95
CA PHE A 527 -17.53 8.33 11.25
C PHE A 527 -17.34 9.40 10.16
N TYR A 528 -17.95 9.25 8.97
CA TYR A 528 -17.74 10.18 7.85
C TYR A 528 -17.97 11.66 8.19
N LYS A 529 -18.88 11.96 9.14
CA LYS A 529 -19.21 13.32 9.62
C LYS A 529 -18.29 13.86 10.72
N ASP A 530 -17.64 13.00 11.50
CA ASP A 530 -16.66 13.35 12.53
C ASP A 530 -15.60 12.24 12.57
N GLN A 531 -14.62 12.37 11.69
CA GLN A 531 -13.60 11.36 11.43
C GLN A 531 -12.56 11.30 12.56
N THR A 532 -12.55 12.28 13.48
CA THR A 532 -11.53 12.49 14.52
C THR A 532 -11.23 11.22 15.31
N VAL A 533 -12.28 10.48 15.69
CA VAL A 533 -12.18 9.29 16.54
C VAL A 533 -11.70 8.06 15.76
N TYR A 534 -12.17 7.91 14.52
CA TYR A 534 -11.69 6.87 13.61
C TYR A 534 -10.19 7.06 13.33
N LEU A 535 -9.80 8.27 12.93
CA LEU A 535 -8.43 8.62 12.58
C LEU A 535 -7.49 8.46 13.77
N ALA A 536 -7.90 8.88 14.99
CA ALA A 536 -7.11 8.67 16.20
C ALA A 536 -6.77 7.17 16.41
N ILE A 537 -7.75 6.28 16.26
CA ILE A 537 -7.60 4.84 16.50
C ILE A 537 -6.86 4.16 15.36
N ARG A 538 -7.16 4.50 14.10
CA ARG A 538 -6.44 3.97 12.92
C ARG A 538 -4.98 4.41 12.93
N ASN A 539 -4.70 5.67 13.25
CA ASN A 539 -3.32 6.17 13.36
C ASN A 539 -2.56 5.47 14.51
N LEU A 540 -3.23 5.22 15.65
CA LEU A 540 -2.68 4.44 16.77
C LEU A 540 -2.33 3.00 16.35
N ILE A 541 -3.24 2.28 15.70
CA ILE A 541 -3.05 0.88 15.24
C ILE A 541 -1.87 0.80 14.26
N ILE A 542 -1.84 1.67 13.26
CA ILE A 542 -0.81 1.69 12.21
C ILE A 542 0.56 2.10 12.79
N ALA A 543 0.61 3.04 13.74
CA ALA A 543 1.85 3.39 14.43
C ALA A 543 2.39 2.23 15.29
N LEU A 544 1.53 1.55 16.05
CA LEU A 544 1.93 0.39 16.86
C LEU A 544 2.50 -0.76 16.00
N TRP A 545 1.88 -1.04 14.86
CA TRP A 545 2.42 -1.98 13.86
C TRP A 545 3.77 -1.52 13.31
N THR A 546 3.88 -0.24 12.95
CA THR A 546 5.09 0.34 12.35
C THR A 546 6.28 0.35 13.31
N LEU A 547 6.04 0.52 14.61
CA LEU A 547 7.07 0.52 15.66
C LEU A 547 7.63 -0.88 15.94
N ASN A 548 6.82 -1.94 15.78
CA ASN A 548 7.30 -3.32 15.87
C ASN A 548 6.46 -4.27 14.99
N PRO A 549 6.80 -4.42 13.69
CA PRO A 549 6.07 -5.31 12.79
C PRO A 549 6.41 -6.80 12.98
N ARG A 550 7.19 -7.15 14.01
CA ARG A 550 7.37 -8.56 14.44
C ARG A 550 6.25 -9.02 15.40
N ARG A 551 5.53 -8.08 16.02
CA ARG A 551 4.48 -8.35 17.02
C ARG A 551 3.10 -8.37 16.38
N ILE A 552 2.27 -9.36 16.71
CA ILE A 552 0.84 -9.30 16.38
C ILE A 552 0.15 -8.21 17.21
N ILE A 553 -0.46 -7.25 16.51
CA ILE A 553 -1.31 -6.22 17.08
C ILE A 553 -2.67 -6.86 17.42
N THR A 554 -3.08 -6.75 18.68
CA THR A 554 -4.35 -7.26 19.20
C THR A 554 -5.18 -6.12 19.79
N PRO A 555 -6.51 -6.27 19.95
CA PRO A 555 -7.34 -5.23 20.57
C PRO A 555 -6.84 -4.85 21.96
N ALA A 556 -6.38 -5.84 22.75
CA ALA A 556 -5.82 -5.62 24.08
C ALA A 556 -4.56 -4.74 24.04
N TYR A 557 -3.62 -5.00 23.12
CA TYR A 557 -2.40 -4.20 22.95
C TYR A 557 -2.73 -2.76 22.51
N CYS A 558 -3.65 -2.58 21.55
CA CYS A 558 -4.14 -1.25 21.17
C CYS A 558 -4.78 -0.51 22.36
N CYS A 559 -5.53 -1.21 23.21
CA CYS A 559 -6.18 -0.62 24.38
C CYS A 559 -5.17 -0.19 25.47
N GLN A 560 -4.01 -0.83 25.59
CA GLN A 560 -2.94 -0.40 26.50
C GLN A 560 -2.44 1.01 26.14
N HIS A 561 -2.30 1.32 24.85
CA HIS A 561 -1.86 2.63 24.37
C HIS A 561 -3.00 3.62 24.08
N LEU A 562 -4.27 3.21 24.16
CA LEU A 562 -5.42 4.10 24.04
C LEU A 562 -5.65 4.84 25.37
N ILE A 563 -4.89 5.92 25.59
CA ILE A 563 -5.03 6.78 26.78
C ILE A 563 -5.96 7.96 26.47
N THR A 564 -7.13 7.96 27.09
CA THR A 564 -8.05 9.11 27.13
C THR A 564 -8.96 9.02 28.37
N ARG A 565 -9.50 10.15 28.82
CA ARG A 565 -10.41 10.24 29.98
C ARG A 565 -11.86 9.89 29.58
N SER A 566 -12.74 9.75 30.57
CA SER A 566 -14.16 9.37 30.43
C SER A 566 -14.46 7.91 30.04
N LEU A 567 -15.71 7.50 30.29
CA LEU A 567 -16.37 6.29 29.77
C LEU A 567 -16.21 6.11 28.24
N THR A 568 -15.85 7.17 27.51
CA THR A 568 -15.43 7.07 26.11
C THR A 568 -14.36 6.00 25.93
N ARG A 569 -13.37 5.92 26.83
CA ARG A 569 -12.34 4.88 26.77
C ARG A 569 -12.94 3.48 26.76
N ALA A 570 -13.93 3.20 27.60
CA ALA A 570 -14.63 1.91 27.61
C ALA A 570 -15.39 1.64 26.29
N ARG A 571 -16.09 2.64 25.73
CA ARG A 571 -16.75 2.54 24.40
C ARG A 571 -15.75 2.17 23.31
N LEU A 572 -14.63 2.89 23.24
CA LEU A 572 -13.64 2.72 22.19
C LEU A 572 -12.96 1.36 22.30
N CYS A 573 -12.51 0.97 23.49
CA CYS A 573 -11.89 -0.32 23.75
C CYS A 573 -12.81 -1.51 23.45
N ALA A 574 -14.10 -1.43 23.81
CA ALA A 574 -15.04 -2.53 23.66
C ALA A 574 -15.60 -2.69 22.22
N LEU A 575 -15.82 -1.59 21.49
CA LEU A 575 -16.62 -1.62 20.24
C LEU A 575 -15.98 -0.96 19.01
N VAL A 576 -14.97 -0.11 19.17
CA VAL A 576 -14.38 0.66 18.04
C VAL A 576 -13.01 0.13 17.66
N VAL A 577 -12.12 -0.08 18.65
CA VAL A 577 -10.79 -0.65 18.45
C VAL A 577 -10.85 -2.03 17.78
N PRO A 578 -11.72 -2.99 18.19
CA PRO A 578 -11.80 -4.28 17.52
C PRO A 578 -12.19 -4.15 16.04
N ARG A 579 -13.23 -3.39 15.72
CA ARG A 579 -13.71 -3.24 14.33
C ARG A 579 -12.68 -2.60 13.40
N ILE A 580 -11.98 -1.55 13.85
CA ILE A 580 -10.93 -0.89 13.05
C ILE A 580 -9.69 -1.78 12.91
N LEU A 581 -9.36 -2.56 13.95
CA LEU A 581 -8.29 -3.55 13.86
C LEU A 581 -8.65 -4.67 12.89
N ASP A 582 -9.84 -5.27 13.02
CA ASP A 582 -10.34 -6.30 12.10
C ASP A 582 -10.27 -5.83 10.64
N PHE A 583 -10.71 -4.60 10.35
CA PHE A 583 -10.60 -4.00 9.01
C PHE A 583 -9.14 -3.84 8.55
N THR A 584 -8.26 -3.27 9.37
CA THR A 584 -6.84 -3.05 8.99
C THR A 584 -6.07 -4.36 8.83
N VAL A 585 -6.39 -5.40 9.62
CA VAL A 585 -5.88 -6.77 9.47
C VAL A 585 -6.42 -7.43 8.20
N ARG A 586 -7.74 -7.35 7.95
CA ARG A 586 -8.41 -7.91 6.77
C ARG A 586 -7.87 -7.29 5.47
N LYS A 587 -7.59 -5.98 5.47
CA LYS A 587 -6.96 -5.24 4.36
C LYS A 587 -5.42 -5.43 4.28
N GLY A 588 -4.80 -6.15 5.22
CA GLY A 588 -3.36 -6.45 5.23
C GLY A 588 -2.44 -5.29 5.62
N LEU A 589 -2.99 -4.19 6.14
CA LEU A 589 -2.25 -2.98 6.57
C LEU A 589 -1.44 -3.20 7.85
N VAL A 590 -1.89 -4.14 8.70
CA VAL A 590 -1.18 -4.63 9.90
C VAL A 590 -1.30 -6.14 9.99
N ASN A 591 -0.49 -6.79 10.84
CA ASN A 591 -0.45 -8.25 11.02
C ASN A 591 -0.24 -9.04 9.72
N SER A 592 0.56 -8.50 8.81
CA SER A 592 0.90 -9.11 7.51
C SER A 592 2.40 -9.39 7.39
N GLY A 593 2.82 -10.08 6.33
CA GLY A 593 4.19 -10.57 6.17
C GLY A 593 4.37 -11.97 6.78
N VAL A 594 5.54 -12.24 7.36
CA VAL A 594 5.94 -13.59 7.80
C VAL A 594 5.45 -13.99 9.21
N LEU A 595 4.46 -13.29 9.77
CA LEU A 595 3.95 -13.61 11.10
C LEU A 595 3.14 -14.91 11.09
N GLY A 596 3.55 -15.85 11.95
CA GLY A 596 2.77 -17.04 12.31
C GLY A 596 1.77 -16.73 13.42
N LEU A 597 0.82 -17.64 13.64
CA LEU A 597 -0.13 -17.54 14.75
C LEU A 597 0.52 -18.03 16.07
N PRO A 598 0.50 -17.23 17.16
CA PRO A 598 0.89 -17.66 18.50
C PRO A 598 0.11 -18.89 18.99
N PRO A 599 0.64 -19.69 19.94
CA PRO A 599 -0.04 -20.86 20.51
C PRO A 599 -1.46 -20.57 21.04
N GLU A 600 -1.66 -19.38 21.60
CA GLU A 600 -2.91 -18.88 22.22
C GLU A 600 -3.97 -18.47 21.19
N LEU A 601 -3.54 -18.20 19.95
CA LEU A 601 -4.43 -17.90 18.82
C LEU A 601 -4.61 -19.08 17.87
N SER A 602 -3.71 -20.08 17.89
CA SER A 602 -3.80 -21.25 17.00
C SER A 602 -4.68 -22.39 17.55
N ASN A 603 -4.83 -22.51 18.89
CA ASN A 603 -5.56 -23.61 19.52
C ASN A 603 -6.72 -23.13 20.40
N ASP A 604 -7.93 -23.64 20.16
CA ASP A 604 -9.04 -23.61 21.11
C ASP A 604 -9.42 -25.05 21.54
N PRO A 605 -8.98 -25.50 22.74
CA PRO A 605 -9.30 -26.84 23.25
C PRO A 605 -10.78 -27.09 23.50
N ALA A 606 -11.62 -26.05 23.63
CA ALA A 606 -13.04 -26.17 23.91
C ALA A 606 -13.91 -26.22 22.63
N ALA A 607 -13.40 -25.71 21.50
CA ALA A 607 -14.13 -25.65 20.23
C ALA A 607 -13.68 -26.67 19.18
N GLY A 608 -12.45 -27.19 19.26
CA GLY A 608 -11.92 -28.14 18.27
C GLY A 608 -11.76 -27.55 16.85
N ARG A 609 -11.55 -26.24 16.76
CA ARG A 609 -11.43 -25.48 15.50
C ARG A 609 -10.19 -24.60 15.53
N LYS A 610 -9.61 -24.33 14.35
CA LYS A 610 -8.58 -23.29 14.19
C LYS A 610 -9.21 -21.92 14.54
N ARG A 611 -8.45 -21.11 15.28
CA ARG A 611 -8.72 -19.69 15.52
C ARG A 611 -7.67 -18.87 14.75
N GLY A 612 -7.96 -17.59 14.50
CA GLY A 612 -7.09 -16.71 13.72
C GLY A 612 -7.07 -15.28 14.27
N THR A 613 -6.46 -14.37 13.50
CA THR A 613 -6.38 -12.93 13.79
C THR A 613 -7.69 -12.18 13.53
N LEU A 614 -8.65 -12.80 12.82
CA LEU A 614 -9.99 -12.27 12.61
C LEU A 614 -11.06 -13.08 13.37
N PRO A 615 -12.23 -12.50 13.68
CA PRO A 615 -13.38 -13.23 14.22
C PRO A 615 -13.85 -14.40 13.34
N HIS A 616 -14.49 -15.41 13.96
CA HIS A 616 -14.98 -16.63 13.28
C HIS A 616 -15.90 -16.36 12.06
N ALA A 617 -16.58 -15.21 12.02
CA ALA A 617 -17.36 -14.77 10.86
C ALA A 617 -16.54 -14.68 9.57
N TYR A 618 -15.22 -14.48 9.65
CA TYR A 618 -14.31 -14.41 8.50
C TYR A 618 -13.56 -15.71 8.23
N SER A 619 -13.51 -16.65 9.19
CA SER A 619 -12.57 -17.79 9.17
C SER A 619 -13.17 -19.11 8.70
N ASN A 620 -14.50 -19.23 8.61
CA ASN A 620 -15.16 -20.50 8.29
C ASN A 620 -15.33 -20.68 6.77
N GLN A 621 -14.21 -20.69 6.03
CA GLN A 621 -14.16 -21.02 4.60
C GLN A 621 -12.98 -21.95 4.29
N LYS A 622 -13.17 -22.78 3.28
CA LYS A 622 -12.12 -23.53 2.59
C LYS A 622 -11.75 -22.86 1.27
N VAL A 623 -10.46 -22.68 1.02
CA VAL A 623 -9.92 -21.97 -0.15
C VAL A 623 -8.81 -22.77 -0.81
N ILE A 624 -8.90 -22.97 -2.13
CA ILE A 624 -7.78 -23.49 -2.93
C ILE A 624 -7.01 -22.31 -3.52
N VAL A 625 -5.68 -22.31 -3.40
CA VAL A 625 -4.80 -21.31 -4.01
C VAL A 625 -3.94 -21.99 -5.07
N ILE A 626 -4.07 -21.58 -6.33
CA ILE A 626 -3.36 -22.19 -7.46
C ILE A 626 -2.10 -21.37 -7.76
N GLY A 627 -0.94 -22.01 -7.64
CA GLY A 627 0.40 -21.42 -7.73
C GLY A 627 0.93 -20.97 -6.36
N ALA A 628 2.13 -21.43 -6.01
CA ALA A 628 2.87 -21.06 -4.79
C ALA A 628 3.93 -19.98 -5.07
N GLY A 629 3.62 -19.05 -5.99
CA GLY A 629 4.41 -17.83 -6.21
C GLY A 629 4.13 -16.75 -5.15
N PRO A 630 4.74 -15.54 -5.27
CA PRO A 630 4.59 -14.47 -4.27
C PRO A 630 3.13 -14.08 -3.98
N ALA A 631 2.27 -14.07 -5.01
CA ALA A 631 0.85 -13.76 -4.86
C ALA A 631 0.09 -14.86 -4.10
N GLY A 632 0.27 -16.13 -4.47
CA GLY A 632 -0.38 -17.26 -3.82
C GLY A 632 0.07 -17.43 -2.37
N LEU A 633 1.38 -17.34 -2.10
CA LEU A 633 1.91 -17.43 -0.74
C LEU A 633 1.46 -16.26 0.15
N ALA A 634 1.40 -15.03 -0.37
CA ALA A 634 0.88 -13.89 0.37
C ALA A 634 -0.61 -14.06 0.74
N ALA A 635 -1.43 -14.52 -0.22
CA ALA A 635 -2.84 -14.79 0.03
C ALA A 635 -3.03 -15.94 1.01
N ALA A 636 -2.31 -17.05 0.84
CA ALA A 636 -2.43 -18.23 1.68
C ALA A 636 -1.95 -18.00 3.12
N ARG A 637 -0.84 -17.25 3.31
CA ARG A 637 -0.38 -16.80 4.64
C ARG A 637 -1.43 -15.95 5.35
N GLN A 638 -2.06 -15.00 4.64
CA GLN A 638 -3.12 -14.17 5.23
C GLN A 638 -4.39 -14.97 5.52
N LEU A 639 -4.88 -15.79 4.59
CA LEU A 639 -6.09 -16.60 4.80
C LEU A 639 -5.89 -17.62 5.94
N HIS A 640 -4.71 -18.24 6.05
CA HIS A 640 -4.36 -19.08 7.20
C HIS A 640 -4.30 -18.24 8.49
N ASN A 641 -3.75 -17.02 8.47
CA ASN A 641 -3.73 -16.15 9.65
C ASN A 641 -5.14 -15.69 10.05
N PHE A 642 -6.04 -15.47 9.10
CA PHE A 642 -7.46 -15.19 9.36
C PHE A 642 -8.22 -16.42 9.91
N GLY A 643 -7.64 -17.62 9.77
CA GLY A 643 -8.15 -18.88 10.33
C GLY A 643 -8.86 -19.80 9.33
N CYS A 644 -8.82 -19.48 8.03
CA CYS A 644 -9.42 -20.28 6.97
C CYS A 644 -8.72 -21.64 6.78
N ASP A 645 -9.42 -22.61 6.20
CA ASP A 645 -8.80 -23.82 5.66
C ASP A 645 -8.23 -23.52 4.27
N VAL A 646 -6.92 -23.72 4.08
CA VAL A 646 -6.20 -23.26 2.87
C VAL A 646 -5.30 -24.37 2.36
N ILE A 647 -5.48 -24.73 1.09
CA ILE A 647 -4.62 -25.67 0.37
C ILE A 647 -4.03 -24.96 -0.85
N CYS A 648 -2.70 -24.88 -0.91
CA CYS A 648 -1.98 -24.42 -2.09
C CYS A 648 -1.73 -25.60 -3.04
N VAL A 649 -1.90 -25.38 -4.33
CA VAL A 649 -1.68 -26.37 -5.40
C VAL A 649 -0.68 -25.77 -6.39
N GLU A 650 0.53 -26.34 -6.45
CA GLU A 650 1.65 -25.88 -7.26
C GLU A 650 2.01 -26.93 -8.33
N ALA A 651 2.22 -26.47 -9.56
CA ALA A 651 2.52 -27.33 -10.70
C ALA A 651 3.94 -27.93 -10.64
N ARG A 652 4.85 -27.26 -9.93
CA ARG A 652 6.27 -27.61 -9.76
C ARG A 652 6.51 -28.45 -8.51
N ASP A 653 7.72 -29.00 -8.46
CA ASP A 653 8.39 -29.55 -7.28
C ASP A 653 8.77 -28.50 -6.21
N ARG A 654 8.75 -27.20 -6.57
CA ARG A 654 9.19 -26.08 -5.71
C ARG A 654 8.21 -24.92 -5.64
N ILE A 655 8.26 -24.15 -4.56
CA ILE A 655 7.59 -22.84 -4.44
C ILE A 655 8.28 -21.74 -5.27
N GLY A 656 7.72 -20.53 -5.21
CA GLY A 656 8.32 -19.28 -5.68
C GLY A 656 8.02 -18.93 -7.14
N GLY A 657 7.86 -19.93 -8.01
CA GLY A 657 7.56 -19.72 -9.43
C GLY A 657 8.65 -18.89 -10.12
N ARG A 658 8.35 -17.61 -10.41
CA ARG A 658 9.28 -16.62 -10.98
C ARG A 658 10.21 -15.95 -9.96
N VAL A 659 10.08 -16.28 -8.68
CA VAL A 659 11.18 -16.25 -7.72
C VAL A 659 11.83 -17.63 -7.73
N HIS A 660 13.14 -17.66 -7.95
CA HIS A 660 13.98 -18.85 -7.99
C HIS A 660 15.41 -18.37 -7.79
N ASP A 661 16.02 -18.79 -6.68
CA ASP A 661 17.33 -18.33 -6.26
C ASP A 661 18.32 -19.50 -6.30
N ASP A 662 19.52 -19.22 -6.82
CA ASP A 662 20.60 -20.19 -6.93
C ASP A 662 21.71 -19.84 -5.94
N TRP A 663 22.23 -20.85 -5.25
CA TRP A 663 23.29 -20.73 -4.24
C TRP A 663 24.57 -21.52 -4.61
N SER A 664 24.60 -22.14 -5.80
CA SER A 664 25.73 -22.97 -6.26
C SER A 664 26.98 -22.17 -6.64
N LEU A 665 26.85 -20.85 -6.81
CA LEU A 665 27.95 -19.95 -7.15
C LEU A 665 28.64 -19.48 -5.86
N ASP A 666 29.47 -20.35 -5.27
CA ASP A 666 30.31 -20.07 -4.09
C ASP A 666 29.52 -19.83 -2.76
N GLY A 667 28.21 -20.07 -2.74
CA GLY A 667 27.33 -19.65 -1.63
C GLY A 667 26.84 -18.21 -1.75
N VAL A 668 27.13 -17.53 -2.87
CA VAL A 668 26.46 -16.28 -3.27
C VAL A 668 25.05 -16.64 -3.76
N CYS A 669 24.04 -16.00 -3.19
CA CYS A 669 22.68 -16.09 -3.72
C CYS A 669 22.55 -15.24 -4.99
N VAL A 670 22.23 -15.87 -6.11
CA VAL A 670 21.85 -15.18 -7.35
C VAL A 670 20.45 -15.57 -7.75
N GLY A 671 19.54 -14.60 -7.77
CA GLY A 671 18.19 -14.78 -8.27
C GLY A 671 18.22 -15.06 -9.77
N ARG A 672 17.95 -16.30 -10.17
CA ARG A 672 17.53 -16.66 -11.54
C ARG A 672 16.26 -15.88 -11.91
N GLY A 673 15.39 -15.68 -10.92
CA GLY A 673 14.21 -14.81 -11.00
C GLY A 673 14.48 -13.36 -10.58
N ALA A 674 13.55 -12.75 -9.86
CA ALA A 674 13.74 -11.44 -9.25
C ALA A 674 14.73 -11.47 -8.07
N GLN A 675 15.43 -10.36 -7.81
CA GLN A 675 16.29 -10.18 -6.61
C GLN A 675 16.37 -8.72 -6.11
N ILE A 676 15.76 -7.76 -6.82
CA ILE A 676 15.80 -6.33 -6.50
C ILE A 676 14.43 -5.87 -5.97
N ILE A 677 14.44 -5.11 -4.88
CA ILE A 677 13.30 -4.31 -4.40
C ILE A 677 13.40 -2.93 -5.05
N ASN A 678 12.36 -2.55 -5.80
CA ASN A 678 12.24 -1.22 -6.40
C ASN A 678 11.46 -0.29 -5.46
N GLY A 679 12.14 0.72 -4.91
CA GLY A 679 11.64 1.62 -3.88
C GLY A 679 11.35 0.88 -2.56
N CYS A 680 12.22 1.03 -1.55
CA CYS A 680 12.08 0.35 -0.27
C CYS A 680 11.08 1.01 0.69
N VAL A 681 10.77 2.31 0.56
CA VAL A 681 9.86 3.02 1.48
C VAL A 681 8.45 2.45 1.38
N ASN A 682 7.90 2.04 2.53
CA ASN A 682 6.63 1.32 2.70
C ASN A 682 6.52 -0.01 1.94
N ASN A 683 7.61 -0.53 1.36
CA ASN A 683 7.56 -1.76 0.57
C ASN A 683 7.37 -2.98 1.49
N PRO A 684 6.33 -3.81 1.28
CA PRO A 684 6.09 -4.97 2.14
C PRO A 684 7.24 -5.98 2.13
N LEU A 685 8.06 -6.02 1.08
CA LEU A 685 9.23 -6.92 1.04
C LEU A 685 10.42 -6.38 1.84
N ALA A 686 10.51 -5.05 2.01
CA ALA A 686 11.43 -4.44 2.97
C ALA A 686 10.95 -4.63 4.41
N MET A 687 9.63 -4.62 4.64
CA MET A 687 9.03 -5.02 5.91
C MET A 687 9.31 -6.50 6.23
N VAL A 688 9.19 -7.41 5.27
CA VAL A 688 9.51 -8.83 5.44
C VAL A 688 11.01 -9.06 5.68
N SER A 689 11.91 -8.37 4.96
CA SER A 689 13.35 -8.37 5.29
C SER A 689 13.58 -7.98 6.75
N HIS A 690 12.98 -6.87 7.19
CA HIS A 690 13.11 -6.38 8.56
C HIS A 690 12.50 -7.34 9.60
N GLN A 691 11.34 -7.93 9.32
CA GLN A 691 10.73 -8.97 10.16
C GLN A 691 11.73 -10.12 10.38
N LEU A 692 12.23 -10.71 9.30
CA LEU A 692 13.21 -11.81 9.33
C LEU A 692 14.58 -11.41 9.90
N GLY A 693 14.90 -10.11 9.92
CA GLY A 693 16.21 -9.58 10.33
C GLY A 693 17.27 -9.64 9.22
N LEU A 694 16.85 -9.73 7.96
CA LEU A 694 17.74 -9.80 6.80
C LEU A 694 18.20 -8.40 6.38
N GLY A 695 19.50 -8.26 6.12
CA GLY A 695 20.06 -7.08 5.46
C GLY A 695 19.57 -6.90 4.02
N MET A 696 19.62 -5.66 3.53
CA MET A 696 19.35 -5.32 2.14
C MET A 696 20.50 -4.45 1.62
N HIS A 697 20.99 -4.70 0.42
CA HIS A 697 22.14 -4.00 -0.14
C HIS A 697 21.67 -2.89 -1.08
N VAL A 698 21.76 -1.63 -0.63
CA VAL A 698 21.30 -0.46 -1.38
C VAL A 698 22.13 -0.25 -2.65
N LEU A 699 21.43 -0.05 -3.77
CA LEU A 699 22.03 0.19 -5.07
C LEU A 699 22.44 1.67 -5.20
N GLN A 700 23.72 1.90 -5.47
CA GLN A 700 24.24 3.24 -5.74
C GLN A 700 23.89 3.69 -7.17
N ALA A 701 23.55 4.98 -7.33
CA ALA A 701 23.14 5.54 -8.63
C ALA A 701 24.26 5.62 -9.69
N ARG A 702 25.50 5.20 -9.40
CA ARG A 702 26.62 5.22 -10.35
C ARG A 702 26.58 3.98 -11.26
N CYS A 703 26.37 4.21 -12.55
CA CYS A 703 26.54 3.23 -13.61
C CYS A 703 27.46 3.84 -14.68
N ASP A 704 28.75 3.50 -14.67
CA ASP A 704 29.68 4.00 -15.70
C ASP A 704 29.45 3.22 -17.01
N LEU A 705 29.32 3.93 -18.14
CA LEU A 705 29.11 3.33 -19.46
C LEU A 705 30.44 3.13 -20.21
N TYR A 706 30.64 1.98 -20.84
CA TYR A 706 31.83 1.65 -21.62
C TYR A 706 31.49 1.38 -23.10
N ASP A 707 32.23 2.03 -24.01
CA ASP A 707 32.01 1.88 -25.46
C ASP A 707 32.59 0.56 -25.99
N GLY A 708 31.72 -0.31 -26.48
CA GLY A 708 32.10 -1.58 -27.10
C GLY A 708 32.83 -1.44 -28.43
N ALA A 709 32.73 -0.29 -29.11
CA ALA A 709 33.39 -0.07 -30.41
C ALA A 709 34.88 0.32 -30.30
N ASN A 710 35.52 0.08 -29.15
CA ASN A 710 36.98 0.09 -29.00
C ASN A 710 37.67 -1.10 -29.71
N GLU A 711 37.12 -1.54 -30.84
CA GLU A 711 37.58 -2.64 -31.68
C GLU A 711 38.94 -2.29 -32.30
N ARG A 712 39.94 -3.16 -32.10
CA ARG A 712 41.20 -3.06 -32.81
C ARG A 712 41.08 -3.68 -34.21
N PRO A 713 41.73 -3.11 -35.24
CA PRO A 713 41.96 -3.82 -36.50
C PRO A 713 42.65 -5.17 -36.25
N VAL A 714 42.07 -6.24 -36.80
CA VAL A 714 42.56 -7.61 -36.65
C VAL A 714 44.02 -7.71 -37.10
N GLY A 715 44.86 -8.37 -36.31
CA GLY A 715 46.25 -8.72 -36.68
C GLY A 715 47.39 -7.92 -36.00
N ARG A 716 47.11 -6.92 -35.15
CA ARG A 716 48.17 -6.25 -34.34
C ARG A 716 48.20 -6.76 -32.90
N ARG A 717 49.41 -7.10 -32.41
CA ARG A 717 49.67 -7.56 -31.02
C ARG A 717 49.07 -6.62 -29.97
N ARG A 718 48.65 -7.17 -28.81
CA ARG A 718 48.30 -6.40 -27.61
C ARG A 718 49.44 -5.41 -27.29
N SER A 719 49.11 -4.13 -27.36
CA SER A 719 49.91 -3.06 -26.76
C SER A 719 49.37 -2.87 -25.34
N LYS A 720 50.24 -2.83 -24.34
CA LYS A 720 49.89 -2.75 -22.91
C LYS A 720 49.28 -1.39 -22.49
N ASN A 721 49.17 -0.44 -23.43
CA ASN A 721 48.83 0.95 -23.15
C ASN A 721 47.43 1.34 -23.71
N VAL A 722 46.52 0.37 -23.85
CA VAL A 722 45.13 0.63 -24.27
C VAL A 722 44.20 0.16 -23.17
N SER A 723 43.75 1.11 -22.36
CA SER A 723 42.60 0.95 -21.45
C SER A 723 41.41 1.66 -22.08
N SER A 724 40.25 1.01 -22.09
CA SER A 724 38.98 1.70 -22.35
C SER A 724 38.59 2.48 -21.10
N ALA A 725 38.69 3.81 -21.17
CA ALA A 725 38.06 4.69 -20.20
C ALA A 725 36.52 4.57 -20.32
N ALA A 726 35.81 4.90 -19.24
CA ALA A 726 34.38 5.12 -19.32
C ALA A 726 34.08 6.28 -20.30
N ILE A 727 32.89 6.23 -20.92
CA ILE A 727 32.34 7.31 -21.74
C ILE A 727 32.30 8.59 -20.90
N SER A 728 32.60 9.74 -21.50
CA SER A 728 32.68 10.99 -20.74
C SER A 728 31.32 11.37 -20.18
N ALA A 729 31.28 11.76 -18.90
CA ALA A 729 30.07 12.14 -18.18
C ALA A 729 29.34 13.39 -18.76
N GLU A 730 29.91 14.04 -19.78
CA GLU A 730 29.21 15.05 -20.59
C GLU A 730 28.45 14.41 -21.76
N CYS A 731 29.04 13.43 -22.45
CA CYS A 731 28.42 12.71 -23.56
C CYS A 731 27.28 11.82 -23.09
N ASP A 732 27.50 11.10 -21.99
CA ASP A 732 26.51 10.29 -21.27
C ASP A 732 25.26 11.13 -20.91
N LYS A 733 25.42 12.17 -20.08
CA LYS A 733 24.32 13.06 -19.67
C LYS A 733 23.64 13.79 -20.82
N ARG A 734 24.34 14.05 -21.93
CA ARG A 734 23.75 14.66 -23.12
C ARG A 734 22.75 13.70 -23.79
N MET A 735 23.08 12.42 -23.86
CA MET A 735 22.20 11.41 -24.46
C MET A 735 21.14 10.89 -23.51
N GLU A 736 21.42 10.84 -22.20
CA GLU A 736 20.40 10.67 -21.15
C GLU A 736 19.36 11.79 -21.25
N PHE A 737 19.79 13.06 -21.32
CA PHE A 737 18.89 14.20 -21.48
C PHE A 737 18.08 14.12 -22.79
N HIS A 738 18.74 13.79 -23.91
CA HIS A 738 18.03 13.65 -25.19
C HIS A 738 16.99 12.53 -25.16
N PHE A 739 17.34 11.35 -24.65
CA PHE A 739 16.41 10.22 -24.49
C PHE A 739 15.18 10.59 -23.66
N ASN A 740 15.38 11.24 -22.50
CA ASN A 740 14.26 11.69 -21.66
C ASN A 740 13.42 12.78 -22.36
N ALA A 741 14.04 13.70 -23.11
CA ALA A 741 13.32 14.71 -23.89
C ALA A 741 12.48 14.09 -25.03
N LEU A 742 12.88 12.96 -25.61
CA LEU A 742 12.05 12.19 -26.54
C LEU A 742 10.82 11.59 -25.84
N LEU A 743 10.98 11.08 -24.61
CA LEU A 743 9.84 10.61 -23.81
C LEU A 743 8.89 11.78 -23.46
N ASP A 744 9.41 12.94 -23.05
CA ASP A 744 8.59 14.15 -22.82
C ASP A 744 7.77 14.54 -24.07
N ILE A 745 8.38 14.52 -25.26
CA ILE A 745 7.68 14.77 -26.54
C ILE A 745 6.55 13.75 -26.77
N ILE A 746 6.76 12.47 -26.44
CA ILE A 746 5.74 11.42 -26.55
C ILE A 746 4.62 11.63 -25.52
N VAL A 747 4.94 12.09 -24.31
CA VAL A 747 3.98 12.44 -23.27
C VAL A 747 3.12 13.64 -23.68
N GLU A 748 3.71 14.70 -24.25
CA GLU A 748 2.95 15.83 -24.82
C GLU A 748 2.11 15.39 -26.03
N TRP A 749 2.67 14.56 -26.92
CA TRP A 749 1.96 14.04 -28.09
C TRP A 749 0.71 13.23 -27.72
N ARG A 750 0.80 12.27 -26.79
CA ARG A 750 -0.36 11.47 -26.36
C ARG A 750 -1.42 12.31 -25.63
N GLN A 751 -1.00 13.31 -24.84
CA GLN A 751 -1.91 14.25 -24.18
C GLN A 751 -2.62 15.21 -25.14
N ALA A 752 -2.13 15.34 -26.38
CA ALA A 752 -2.73 16.16 -27.43
C ALA A 752 -3.68 15.40 -28.37
N GLN A 753 -3.87 14.08 -28.18
CA GLN A 753 -4.78 13.28 -29.00
C GLN A 753 -6.24 13.40 -28.54
N ASP A 754 -7.18 13.14 -29.47
CA ASP A 754 -8.61 12.96 -29.16
C ASP A 754 -8.87 11.57 -28.53
N GLU A 755 -9.97 11.42 -27.79
CA GLU A 755 -10.38 10.16 -27.12
C GLU A 755 -10.57 8.97 -28.10
N ASP A 756 -10.83 9.24 -29.38
CA ASP A 756 -11.01 8.24 -30.46
C ASP A 756 -9.68 7.88 -31.17
N ALA A 757 -8.52 8.37 -30.70
CA ALA A 757 -7.23 8.17 -31.39
C ALA A 757 -6.70 6.73 -31.28
N CYS A 758 -6.02 6.28 -32.34
CA CYS A 758 -5.33 4.98 -32.36
C CYS A 758 -3.95 5.08 -31.72
N ASP A 759 -3.66 4.17 -30.79
CA ASP A 759 -2.33 3.97 -30.21
C ASP A 759 -1.35 3.40 -31.26
N CYS A 760 -0.05 3.62 -31.04
CA CYS A 760 1.04 3.10 -31.88
C CYS A 760 2.15 2.49 -31.01
N SER A 761 3.20 1.93 -31.62
CA SER A 761 4.30 1.41 -30.81
C SER A 761 5.20 2.52 -30.26
N LEU A 762 5.73 2.29 -29.06
CA LEU A 762 6.67 3.21 -28.42
C LEU A 762 8.01 3.26 -29.19
N GLY A 763 8.42 2.14 -29.80
CA GLY A 763 9.63 2.06 -30.63
C GLY A 763 9.57 2.98 -31.85
N GLU A 764 8.50 2.85 -32.64
CA GLU A 764 8.24 3.75 -33.78
C GLU A 764 8.17 5.22 -33.35
N LYS A 765 7.48 5.51 -32.23
CA LYS A 765 7.28 6.89 -31.78
C LYS A 765 8.57 7.56 -31.28
N ILE A 766 9.46 6.81 -30.62
CA ILE A 766 10.80 7.29 -30.24
C ILE A 766 11.63 7.58 -31.51
N ALA A 767 11.61 6.68 -32.50
CA ALA A 767 12.34 6.86 -33.75
C ALA A 767 11.83 8.04 -34.58
N GLU A 768 10.51 8.25 -34.62
CA GLU A 768 9.86 9.42 -35.24
C GLU A 768 10.30 10.72 -34.55
N ALA A 769 10.11 10.83 -33.22
CA ALA A 769 10.45 12.02 -32.46
C ALA A 769 11.95 12.38 -32.56
N HIS A 770 12.84 11.38 -32.53
CA HIS A 770 14.29 11.57 -32.72
C HIS A 770 14.62 12.16 -34.09
N LYS A 771 14.05 11.57 -35.15
CA LYS A 771 14.25 12.01 -36.53
C LYS A 771 13.70 13.42 -36.78
N GLU A 772 12.53 13.73 -36.24
CA GLU A 772 11.95 15.07 -36.32
C GLU A 772 12.77 16.11 -35.54
N TRP A 773 13.27 15.76 -34.36
CA TRP A 773 14.12 16.66 -33.56
C TRP A 773 15.44 16.99 -34.28
N ILE A 774 16.08 16.00 -34.92
CA ILE A 774 17.27 16.23 -35.77
C ILE A 774 16.92 17.16 -36.93
N ALA A 775 15.81 16.89 -37.64
CA ALA A 775 15.39 17.70 -38.79
C ALA A 775 15.02 19.15 -38.42
N GLN A 776 14.48 19.39 -37.23
CA GLN A 776 14.10 20.72 -36.73
C GLN A 776 15.26 21.50 -36.12
N SER A 777 16.18 20.82 -35.42
CA SER A 777 17.33 21.46 -34.76
C SER A 777 18.49 21.73 -35.72
N GLY A 778 18.65 20.94 -36.77
CA GLY A 778 19.83 20.96 -37.64
C GLY A 778 21.10 20.41 -36.96
N LEU A 779 20.97 19.82 -35.77
CA LEU A 779 22.05 19.17 -35.04
C LEU A 779 22.16 17.70 -35.48
N ALA A 780 23.38 17.15 -35.40
CA ALA A 780 23.65 15.75 -35.70
C ALA A 780 24.48 15.13 -34.57
N PHE A 781 24.08 13.94 -34.11
CA PHE A 781 24.82 13.17 -33.12
C PHE A 781 25.96 12.38 -33.77
N SER A 782 27.01 12.12 -33.01
CA SER A 782 28.07 11.19 -33.41
C SER A 782 27.61 9.73 -33.34
N LYS A 783 28.34 8.84 -34.01
CA LYS A 783 28.10 7.39 -33.95
C LYS A 783 28.18 6.80 -32.53
N LEU A 784 28.87 7.48 -31.60
CA LEU A 784 28.89 7.07 -30.19
C LEU A 784 27.60 7.49 -29.49
N GLU A 785 27.20 8.75 -29.65
CA GLU A 785 25.96 9.31 -29.09
C GLU A 785 24.71 8.52 -29.54
N GLU A 786 24.62 8.17 -30.83
CA GLU A 786 23.54 7.31 -31.35
C GLU A 786 23.53 5.90 -30.70
N ARG A 787 24.69 5.33 -30.35
CA ARG A 787 24.75 4.03 -29.65
C ARG A 787 24.41 4.16 -28.16
N ILE A 788 24.72 5.28 -27.52
CA ILE A 788 24.28 5.57 -26.14
C ILE A 788 22.75 5.74 -26.10
N LEU A 789 22.15 6.41 -27.10
CA LEU A 789 20.69 6.43 -27.25
C LEU A 789 20.09 5.02 -27.40
N ASN A 790 20.70 4.17 -28.21
CA ASN A 790 20.29 2.76 -28.35
C ASN A 790 20.49 1.95 -27.05
N PHE A 791 21.46 2.29 -26.20
CA PHE A 791 21.60 1.72 -24.86
C PHE A 791 20.43 2.11 -23.95
N HIS A 792 20.02 3.39 -23.91
CA HIS A 792 18.86 3.82 -23.13
C HIS A 792 17.55 3.17 -23.63
N VAL A 793 17.38 3.06 -24.96
CA VAL A 793 16.27 2.30 -25.57
C VAL A 793 16.30 0.82 -25.13
N GLY A 794 17.46 0.15 -25.18
CA GLY A 794 17.62 -1.23 -24.71
C GLY A 794 17.38 -1.42 -23.21
N ASN A 795 17.62 -0.39 -22.40
CA ASN A 795 17.29 -0.38 -20.98
C ASN A 795 15.77 -0.24 -20.75
N LEU A 796 15.06 0.49 -21.62
CA LEU A 796 13.60 0.53 -21.62
C LEU A 796 12.98 -0.79 -22.15
N GLU A 797 13.63 -1.46 -23.11
CA GLU A 797 13.27 -2.82 -23.53
C GLU A 797 13.44 -3.85 -22.41
N PHE A 798 14.45 -3.66 -21.54
CA PHE A 798 14.59 -4.41 -20.30
C PHE A 798 13.43 -4.12 -19.33
N ALA A 799 13.12 -2.85 -19.06
CA ALA A 799 12.01 -2.47 -18.16
C ALA A 799 10.63 -3.00 -18.65
N CYS A 800 10.37 -2.97 -19.96
CA CYS A 800 9.15 -3.55 -20.54
C CYS A 800 9.21 -5.08 -20.70
N GLY A 801 10.40 -5.67 -20.70
CA GLY A 801 10.62 -7.08 -21.05
C GLY A 801 10.28 -7.38 -22.52
N ALA A 802 10.41 -6.41 -23.42
CA ALA A 802 10.01 -6.54 -24.83
C ALA A 802 10.70 -5.48 -25.70
N ASN A 803 10.88 -5.79 -26.99
CA ASN A 803 11.12 -4.75 -28.00
C ASN A 803 9.95 -3.74 -27.98
N LEU A 804 10.27 -2.44 -27.97
CA LEU A 804 9.31 -1.34 -27.87
C LEU A 804 8.32 -1.23 -29.04
N ASP A 805 8.61 -1.87 -30.18
CA ASP A 805 7.72 -2.04 -31.34
C ASP A 805 6.43 -2.81 -30.98
N LYS A 806 6.39 -3.47 -29.81
CA LYS A 806 5.24 -4.22 -29.28
C LYS A 806 4.54 -3.48 -28.12
N VAL A 807 5.12 -2.39 -27.61
CA VAL A 807 4.73 -1.69 -26.38
C VAL A 807 3.89 -0.44 -26.71
N SER A 808 2.82 -0.20 -25.97
CA SER A 808 1.93 0.96 -26.16
C SER A 808 2.63 2.30 -25.96
N ALA A 809 2.61 3.19 -26.97
CA ALA A 809 3.08 4.56 -26.82
C ALA A 809 2.17 5.37 -25.86
N PHE A 810 0.87 5.06 -25.81
CA PHE A 810 -0.07 5.68 -24.87
C PHE A 810 0.08 5.20 -23.41
N HIS A 811 0.46 3.95 -23.15
CA HIS A 811 0.23 3.31 -21.84
C HIS A 811 1.41 2.50 -21.25
N TRP A 812 2.63 2.61 -21.79
CA TRP A 812 3.82 1.90 -21.26
C TRP A 812 4.12 2.16 -19.77
N ASP A 813 3.86 3.38 -19.30
CA ASP A 813 4.11 3.91 -17.95
C ASP A 813 2.82 4.10 -17.13
N GLN A 814 1.70 3.47 -17.53
CA GLN A 814 0.36 3.78 -17.00
C GLN A 814 0.24 3.71 -15.46
N ASN A 815 1.12 2.94 -14.80
CA ASN A 815 1.18 2.80 -13.36
C ASN A 815 1.63 4.09 -12.65
N GLU A 816 2.40 4.97 -13.30
CA GLU A 816 2.89 6.23 -12.71
C GLU A 816 1.80 7.30 -12.54
N ILE A 817 0.60 7.06 -13.07
CA ILE A 817 -0.63 7.78 -12.69
C ILE A 817 -0.94 7.55 -11.18
N PHE A 818 -0.52 6.41 -10.64
CA PHE A 818 -0.63 6.06 -9.23
C PHE A 818 0.70 6.26 -8.49
N ALA A 819 0.60 6.61 -7.20
CA ALA A 819 1.74 6.83 -6.32
C ALA A 819 2.64 5.58 -6.19
N GLN A 820 3.83 5.62 -6.80
CA GLN A 820 4.82 4.54 -6.82
C GLN A 820 5.60 4.40 -5.50
N PHE A 821 6.27 3.26 -5.32
CA PHE A 821 7.23 3.05 -4.22
C PHE A 821 8.42 3.99 -4.35
N SER A 822 8.97 4.46 -3.23
CA SER A 822 9.99 5.51 -3.20
C SER A 822 11.18 5.17 -2.29
N GLY A 823 12.16 6.06 -2.27
CA GLY A 823 13.45 5.81 -1.60
C GLY A 823 14.31 4.81 -2.37
N ASP A 824 15.16 4.10 -1.65
CA ASP A 824 16.26 3.34 -2.24
C ASP A 824 15.77 2.10 -3.01
N HIS A 825 16.48 1.75 -4.09
CA HIS A 825 16.41 0.42 -4.68
C HIS A 825 17.48 -0.46 -4.02
N ALA A 826 17.19 -1.74 -3.77
CA ALA A 826 18.12 -2.62 -3.06
C ALA A 826 18.10 -4.05 -3.60
N PHE A 827 19.26 -4.70 -3.64
CA PHE A 827 19.31 -6.17 -3.69
C PHE A 827 18.85 -6.76 -2.35
N VAL A 828 18.26 -7.95 -2.40
CA VAL A 828 18.13 -8.84 -1.26
C VAL A 828 19.27 -9.87 -1.34
N PRO A 829 20.36 -9.75 -0.54
CA PRO A 829 21.51 -10.65 -0.62
C PRO A 829 21.16 -12.09 -0.23
N TYR A 830 20.16 -12.28 0.62
CA TYR A 830 19.60 -13.59 0.96
C TYR A 830 18.54 -14.11 -0.04
N GLY A 831 18.27 -13.37 -1.12
CA GLY A 831 17.26 -13.73 -2.13
C GLY A 831 15.81 -13.55 -1.67
N PHE A 832 14.87 -13.55 -2.61
CA PHE A 832 13.43 -13.53 -2.29
C PHE A 832 12.91 -14.92 -1.88
N GLY A 833 13.56 -16.00 -2.30
CA GLY A 833 13.24 -17.38 -1.93
C GLY A 833 13.23 -17.57 -0.42
N THR A 834 14.23 -17.05 0.29
CA THR A 834 14.30 -16.97 1.77
C THR A 834 13.05 -16.32 2.39
N GLN A 835 12.51 -15.26 1.77
CA GLN A 835 11.28 -14.61 2.22
C GLN A 835 10.04 -15.49 1.93
N LEU A 836 9.99 -16.15 0.78
CA LEU A 836 8.88 -17.00 0.37
C LEU A 836 8.83 -18.34 1.13
N GLU A 837 9.98 -18.95 1.42
CA GLU A 837 10.15 -20.10 2.34
C GLU A 837 9.56 -19.77 3.71
N SER A 838 9.77 -18.53 4.19
CA SER A 838 9.20 -18.05 5.46
C SER A 838 7.68 -17.83 5.41
N LEU A 839 7.13 -17.29 4.30
CA LEU A 839 5.69 -17.17 4.10
C LEU A 839 4.99 -18.54 3.99
N ALA A 840 5.64 -19.50 3.34
CA ALA A 840 5.16 -20.86 3.13
C ALA A 840 5.11 -21.72 4.40
N TYR A 841 5.76 -21.29 5.49
CA TYR A 841 5.90 -22.10 6.69
C TYR A 841 4.56 -22.42 7.36
N GLY A 842 4.31 -23.72 7.58
CA GLY A 842 3.08 -24.24 8.18
C GLY A 842 1.84 -24.18 7.27
N LEU A 843 1.98 -23.84 5.99
CA LEU A 843 0.88 -23.94 5.01
C LEU A 843 0.81 -25.34 4.40
N ASP A 844 -0.39 -25.80 4.02
CA ASP A 844 -0.51 -27.01 3.22
C ASP A 844 -0.27 -26.70 1.74
N ILE A 845 0.78 -27.29 1.16
CA ILE A 845 1.19 -27.07 -0.24
C ILE A 845 1.36 -28.42 -0.92
N LYS A 846 0.58 -28.66 -1.98
CA LYS A 846 0.72 -29.83 -2.86
C LYS A 846 1.62 -29.47 -4.04
N TYR A 847 2.73 -30.18 -4.18
CA TYR A 847 3.71 -30.02 -5.25
C TYR A 847 3.49 -31.05 -6.36
N ASN A 848 3.99 -30.76 -7.56
CA ASN A 848 3.83 -31.57 -8.77
C ASN A 848 2.35 -31.79 -9.16
N MET A 849 1.51 -30.78 -8.90
CA MET A 849 0.07 -30.79 -9.17
C MET A 849 -0.32 -29.71 -10.21
N PRO A 850 0.03 -29.86 -11.50
CA PRO A 850 -0.45 -28.94 -12.53
C PRO A 850 -1.98 -29.01 -12.62
N VAL A 851 -2.66 -27.87 -12.46
CA VAL A 851 -4.11 -27.80 -12.63
C VAL A 851 -4.47 -27.91 -14.11
N ALA A 852 -5.49 -28.71 -14.43
CA ALA A 852 -6.02 -28.93 -15.77
C ALA A 852 -7.44 -28.37 -15.95
N GLU A 853 -8.28 -28.42 -14.91
CA GLU A 853 -9.65 -27.91 -14.91
C GLU A 853 -9.96 -27.12 -13.64
N ILE A 854 -10.69 -26.01 -13.78
CA ILE A 854 -11.36 -25.29 -12.70
C ILE A 854 -12.84 -25.22 -13.03
N ARG A 855 -13.67 -25.81 -12.18
CA ARG A 855 -15.13 -25.86 -12.32
C ARG A 855 -15.78 -25.18 -11.13
N HIS A 856 -16.63 -24.18 -11.37
CA HIS A 856 -17.41 -23.53 -10.31
C HIS A 856 -18.91 -23.66 -10.54
N ALA A 857 -19.64 -23.77 -9.43
CA ALA A 857 -21.09 -23.73 -9.36
C ALA A 857 -21.52 -22.76 -8.24
N GLU A 858 -22.83 -22.60 -8.02
CA GLU A 858 -23.35 -21.70 -6.98
C GLU A 858 -22.86 -22.06 -5.58
N SER A 859 -22.62 -23.35 -5.26
CA SER A 859 -22.28 -23.81 -3.90
C SER A 859 -20.80 -24.14 -3.66
N GLU A 860 -20.04 -24.52 -4.69
CA GLU A 860 -18.70 -25.11 -4.54
C GLU A 860 -17.82 -24.82 -5.77
N VAL A 861 -16.50 -24.84 -5.56
CA VAL A 861 -15.49 -24.92 -6.63
C VAL A 861 -14.74 -26.24 -6.54
N GLU A 862 -14.56 -26.88 -7.70
CA GLU A 862 -13.78 -28.09 -7.89
C GLU A 862 -12.59 -27.81 -8.83
N VAL A 863 -11.39 -28.23 -8.43
CA VAL A 863 -10.13 -28.01 -9.14
C VAL A 863 -9.50 -29.37 -9.41
N THR A 864 -9.36 -29.73 -10.69
CA THR A 864 -8.82 -31.03 -11.11
C THR A 864 -7.46 -30.84 -11.77
N THR A 865 -6.53 -31.73 -11.43
CA THR A 865 -5.12 -31.70 -11.86
C THR A 865 -4.86 -32.65 -13.03
N THR A 866 -3.71 -32.51 -13.69
CA THR A 866 -3.32 -33.33 -14.85
C THR A 866 -3.10 -34.81 -14.51
N ASN A 867 -2.83 -35.16 -13.25
CA ASN A 867 -2.76 -36.55 -12.78
C ASN A 867 -4.13 -37.14 -12.38
N GLY A 868 -5.20 -36.32 -12.37
CA GLY A 868 -6.57 -36.74 -12.05
C GLY A 868 -6.99 -36.54 -10.58
N GLU A 869 -6.14 -35.98 -9.71
CA GLU A 869 -6.57 -35.58 -8.37
C GLU A 869 -7.54 -34.38 -8.43
N SER A 870 -8.53 -34.36 -7.53
CA SER A 870 -9.55 -33.31 -7.47
C SER A 870 -9.66 -32.70 -6.07
N PHE A 871 -9.68 -31.38 -6.00
CA PHE A 871 -9.75 -30.59 -4.77
C PHE A 871 -11.04 -29.78 -4.76
N LYS A 872 -11.81 -29.88 -3.67
CA LYS A 872 -13.08 -29.16 -3.46
C LYS A 872 -12.98 -28.12 -2.35
N ALA A 873 -13.55 -26.94 -2.58
CA ALA A 873 -13.50 -25.78 -1.67
C ALA A 873 -14.65 -24.78 -1.93
N ASP A 874 -14.88 -23.86 -0.99
CA ASP A 874 -15.89 -22.80 -1.13
C ASP A 874 -15.49 -21.78 -2.20
N ARG A 875 -14.18 -21.51 -2.35
CA ARG A 875 -13.57 -20.53 -3.26
C ARG A 875 -12.26 -21.07 -3.85
N VAL A 876 -11.87 -20.53 -5.00
CA VAL A 876 -10.52 -20.69 -5.57
C VAL A 876 -9.88 -19.33 -5.84
N LEU A 877 -8.57 -19.23 -5.63
CA LEU A 877 -7.74 -18.11 -6.03
C LEU A 877 -6.71 -18.58 -7.08
N VAL A 878 -6.78 -18.01 -8.27
CA VAL A 878 -5.88 -18.32 -9.39
C VAL A 878 -4.73 -17.31 -9.39
N THR A 879 -3.48 -17.79 -9.29
CA THR A 879 -2.27 -16.93 -9.27
C THR A 879 -1.22 -17.28 -10.34
N VAL A 880 -1.58 -18.15 -11.30
CA VAL A 880 -0.68 -18.57 -12.38
C VAL A 880 -0.34 -17.40 -13.33
N PRO A 881 0.85 -17.40 -13.98
CA PRO A 881 1.28 -16.31 -14.86
C PRO A 881 0.34 -16.03 -16.04
N LEU A 882 0.33 -14.79 -16.53
CA LEU A 882 -0.50 -14.34 -17.65
C LEU A 882 -0.32 -15.21 -18.91
N ALA A 883 0.90 -15.66 -19.21
CA ALA A 883 1.16 -16.56 -20.33
C ALA A 883 0.51 -17.95 -20.15
N VAL A 884 0.52 -18.49 -18.92
CA VAL A 884 -0.12 -19.77 -18.57
C VAL A 884 -1.64 -19.64 -18.69
N LEU A 885 -2.25 -18.54 -18.23
CA LEU A 885 -3.68 -18.26 -18.48
C LEU A 885 -3.99 -18.16 -19.98
N ARG A 886 -3.17 -17.42 -20.74
CA ARG A 886 -3.35 -17.20 -22.19
C ARG A 886 -3.21 -18.49 -23.01
N SER A 887 -2.38 -19.44 -22.57
CA SER A 887 -2.15 -20.72 -23.26
C SER A 887 -3.38 -21.64 -23.31
N GLY A 888 -4.40 -21.40 -22.48
CA GLY A 888 -5.56 -22.29 -22.36
C GLY A 888 -5.27 -23.62 -21.66
N SER A 889 -4.09 -23.77 -21.03
CA SER A 889 -3.67 -24.98 -20.30
C SER A 889 -4.57 -25.34 -19.11
N ILE A 890 -5.29 -24.37 -18.55
CA ILE A 890 -6.34 -24.58 -17.54
C ILE A 890 -7.70 -24.34 -18.19
N GLN A 891 -8.54 -25.38 -18.23
CA GLN A 891 -9.91 -25.28 -18.71
C GLN A 891 -10.84 -24.74 -17.60
N PHE A 892 -11.47 -23.59 -17.84
CA PHE A 892 -12.49 -23.03 -16.96
C PHE A 892 -13.89 -23.51 -17.37
N LYS A 893 -14.72 -23.91 -16.39
CA LYS A 893 -16.13 -24.29 -16.56
C LYS A 893 -17.02 -23.60 -15.50
N PRO A 894 -17.88 -22.62 -15.87
CA PRO A 894 -18.00 -21.98 -17.18
C PRO A 894 -16.71 -21.32 -17.72
N ALA A 895 -16.68 -21.04 -19.02
CA ALA A 895 -15.54 -20.37 -19.66
C ALA A 895 -15.38 -18.93 -19.17
N LEU A 896 -14.14 -18.41 -19.21
CA LEU A 896 -13.83 -17.05 -18.77
C LEU A 896 -14.60 -15.98 -19.58
N PRO A 897 -15.04 -14.88 -18.94
CA PRO A 897 -15.71 -13.78 -19.63
C PRO A 897 -14.90 -13.18 -20.79
N GLU A 898 -15.62 -12.63 -21.78
CA GLU A 898 -15.01 -12.04 -22.98
C GLU A 898 -14.08 -10.85 -22.66
N GLY A 899 -14.47 -9.99 -21.70
CA GLY A 899 -13.64 -8.87 -21.24
C GLY A 899 -12.30 -9.33 -20.69
N LYS A 900 -12.32 -10.30 -19.77
CA LYS A 900 -11.14 -10.98 -19.22
C LYS A 900 -10.27 -11.61 -20.32
N THR A 901 -10.88 -12.22 -21.32
CA THR A 901 -10.17 -12.81 -22.46
C THR A 901 -9.50 -11.76 -23.36
N LYS A 902 -10.16 -10.62 -23.61
CA LYS A 902 -9.57 -9.48 -24.33
C LYS A 902 -8.42 -8.84 -23.52
N ALA A 903 -8.59 -8.66 -22.22
CA ALA A 903 -7.53 -8.14 -21.35
C ALA A 903 -6.30 -9.07 -21.32
N MET A 904 -6.51 -10.39 -21.29
CA MET A 904 -5.42 -11.36 -21.44
C MET A 904 -4.67 -11.24 -22.76
N GLN A 905 -5.28 -10.74 -23.83
CA GLN A 905 -4.66 -10.54 -25.15
C GLN A 905 -3.97 -9.18 -25.30
N ARG A 906 -4.52 -8.12 -24.67
CA ARG A 906 -4.03 -6.73 -24.74
C ARG A 906 -2.85 -6.42 -23.81
N LEU A 907 -2.67 -7.17 -22.74
CA LEU A 907 -1.41 -7.15 -21.99
C LEU A 907 -0.34 -7.99 -22.72
N GLY A 908 0.92 -7.68 -22.46
CA GLY A 908 2.08 -8.39 -22.99
C GLY A 908 2.62 -9.46 -22.05
N CYS A 909 3.18 -10.53 -22.61
CA CYS A 909 3.93 -11.55 -21.87
C CYS A 909 5.44 -11.32 -22.10
N GLY A 910 5.98 -10.29 -21.45
CA GLY A 910 7.36 -9.87 -21.57
C GLY A 910 8.34 -10.93 -21.07
N CYS A 911 9.54 -10.96 -21.65
CA CYS A 911 10.59 -11.91 -21.31
C CYS A 911 11.94 -11.20 -21.27
N ILE A 912 12.71 -11.57 -20.25
CA ILE A 912 14.14 -11.36 -20.16
C ILE A 912 14.76 -12.68 -19.71
N GLU A 913 16.02 -12.91 -20.03
CA GLU A 913 16.79 -14.00 -19.45
C GLU A 913 18.01 -13.42 -18.70
N LYS A 914 18.53 -14.17 -17.74
CA LYS A 914 19.73 -13.81 -16.97
C LYS A 914 20.87 -14.76 -17.28
N ILE A 915 22.08 -14.22 -17.22
CA ILE A 915 23.31 -14.99 -17.11
C ILE A 915 24.00 -14.63 -15.78
N ALA A 916 24.54 -15.62 -15.08
CA ALA A 916 25.40 -15.43 -13.93
C ALA A 916 26.76 -16.10 -14.16
N LEU A 917 27.84 -15.46 -13.75
CA LEU A 917 29.23 -15.85 -14.01
C LEU A 917 30.05 -15.73 -12.71
N GLN A 918 30.44 -16.86 -12.12
CA GLN A 918 31.42 -16.90 -11.03
C GLN A 918 32.83 -16.90 -11.63
N PHE A 919 33.71 -16.03 -11.15
CA PHE A 919 35.11 -15.93 -11.57
C PHE A 919 36.09 -16.37 -10.46
N PRO A 920 37.35 -16.69 -10.78
CA PRO A 920 38.35 -17.00 -9.75
C PRO A 920 38.79 -15.75 -8.96
N ASN A 921 38.58 -14.54 -9.49
CA ASN A 921 38.92 -13.27 -8.84
C ASN A 921 38.09 -12.10 -9.41
N ARG A 922 37.91 -11.05 -8.61
CA ARG A 922 37.26 -9.77 -9.00
C ARG A 922 38.16 -8.93 -9.91
N PHE A 923 38.32 -9.34 -11.17
CA PHE A 923 39.14 -8.61 -12.15
C PHE A 923 38.64 -7.18 -12.45
N TRP A 924 37.40 -6.85 -12.08
CA TRP A 924 36.77 -5.55 -12.32
C TRP A 924 37.03 -4.50 -11.23
N ASP A 925 37.56 -4.89 -10.06
CA ASP A 925 37.62 -4.02 -8.86
C ASP A 925 38.33 -2.68 -9.09
N GLU A 926 39.44 -2.67 -9.83
CA GLU A 926 40.25 -1.46 -10.10
C GLU A 926 39.53 -0.47 -11.04
N LYS A 927 38.96 -0.95 -12.15
CA LYS A 927 38.30 -0.10 -13.16
C LYS A 927 36.90 0.35 -12.72
N ILE A 928 36.11 -0.53 -12.10
CA ILE A 928 34.74 -0.22 -11.67
C ILE A 928 34.72 0.55 -10.34
N ALA A 929 35.77 0.40 -9.51
CA ALA A 929 36.01 1.19 -8.30
C ALA A 929 34.78 1.25 -7.38
N GLY A 930 34.19 0.08 -7.08
CA GLY A 930 33.12 -0.09 -6.09
C GLY A 930 31.69 0.25 -6.54
N ALA A 931 31.44 0.61 -7.80
CA ALA A 931 30.07 0.73 -8.31
C ALA A 931 29.38 -0.65 -8.36
N ASN A 932 28.08 -0.71 -8.03
CA ASN A 932 27.34 -1.99 -7.96
C ASN A 932 26.97 -2.55 -9.34
N TYR A 933 27.10 -1.75 -10.40
CA TYR A 933 26.88 -2.16 -11.78
C TYR A 933 27.59 -1.22 -12.76
N PHE A 934 27.78 -1.69 -13.99
CA PHE A 934 28.34 -0.93 -15.10
C PHE A 934 27.64 -1.27 -16.42
N GLY A 935 27.59 -0.29 -17.33
CA GLY A 935 26.89 -0.40 -18.61
C GLY A 935 27.84 -0.65 -19.78
N TYR A 936 27.36 -1.42 -20.74
CA TYR A 936 28.03 -1.70 -22.01
C TYR A 936 27.21 -1.11 -23.16
N VAL A 937 27.85 -0.24 -23.96
CA VAL A 937 27.26 0.34 -25.17
C VAL A 937 27.69 -0.54 -26.36
N PRO A 938 26.78 -1.30 -27.00
CA PRO A 938 27.14 -2.27 -28.03
C PRO A 938 27.79 -1.62 -29.26
N SER A 939 28.76 -2.29 -29.90
CA SER A 939 29.41 -1.76 -31.12
C SER A 939 28.52 -1.88 -32.37
N GLY A 940 27.66 -2.91 -32.42
CA GLY A 940 26.77 -3.23 -33.54
C GLY A 940 25.44 -3.85 -33.10
N SER A 941 24.48 -3.89 -34.02
CA SER A 941 23.09 -4.30 -33.74
C SER A 941 22.91 -5.76 -33.33
N ASN A 942 23.83 -6.65 -33.71
CA ASN A 942 23.85 -8.06 -33.32
C ASN A 942 24.14 -8.29 -31.82
N LEU A 943 24.53 -7.24 -31.08
CA LEU A 943 24.70 -7.27 -29.62
C LEU A 943 23.67 -6.38 -28.90
N LYS A 944 22.68 -5.78 -29.61
CA LYS A 944 21.59 -5.03 -28.96
C LYS A 944 20.79 -5.99 -28.07
N GLY A 945 20.65 -5.64 -26.79
CA GLY A 945 19.92 -6.45 -25.81
C GLY A 945 20.72 -7.60 -25.19
N PHE A 946 21.95 -7.88 -25.63
CA PHE A 946 22.83 -8.86 -24.98
C PHE A 946 23.72 -8.17 -23.93
N CYS A 947 23.53 -8.54 -22.66
CA CYS A 947 24.38 -8.18 -21.53
C CYS A 947 24.73 -6.69 -21.42
N THR A 948 23.72 -5.82 -21.57
CA THR A 948 23.91 -4.35 -21.60
C THR A 948 24.29 -3.76 -20.25
N VAL A 949 23.93 -4.40 -19.14
CA VAL A 949 24.32 -4.00 -17.78
C VAL A 949 24.84 -5.22 -17.02
N PHE A 950 26.03 -5.11 -16.43
CA PHE A 950 26.58 -6.10 -15.52
C PHE A 950 26.42 -5.63 -14.07
N TYR A 951 25.89 -6.50 -13.23
CA TYR A 951 25.68 -6.30 -11.80
C TYR A 951 26.72 -7.08 -11.01
N ASP A 952 27.31 -6.41 -10.02
CA ASP A 952 28.18 -7.00 -9.01
C ASP A 952 27.31 -7.52 -7.86
N ILE A 953 27.29 -8.84 -7.65
CA ILE A 953 26.40 -9.45 -6.65
C ILE A 953 27.13 -9.53 -5.30
N PRO A 954 26.61 -8.91 -4.22
CA PRO A 954 27.20 -9.04 -2.89
C PRO A 954 26.98 -10.45 -2.30
N TYR A 955 27.88 -10.90 -1.43
CA TYR A 955 27.58 -12.02 -0.54
C TYR A 955 26.54 -11.57 0.52
N PRO A 956 25.80 -12.49 1.16
CA PRO A 956 24.96 -12.13 2.29
C PRO A 956 25.74 -11.61 3.51
N GLN A 957 26.97 -12.12 3.72
CA GLN A 957 27.82 -11.79 4.88
C GLN A 957 28.91 -10.74 4.59
N CYS A 958 29.13 -10.36 3.31
CA CYS A 958 30.10 -9.31 2.96
C CYS A 958 29.79 -8.66 1.59
N GLU A 959 30.17 -7.40 1.41
CA GLU A 959 29.79 -6.58 0.25
C GLU A 959 30.42 -6.99 -1.10
N LYS A 960 31.26 -8.04 -1.15
CA LYS A 960 32.04 -8.42 -2.34
C LYS A 960 32.07 -9.92 -2.58
N SER A 961 31.51 -10.37 -3.70
CA SER A 961 31.71 -11.74 -4.21
C SER A 961 32.55 -11.78 -5.50
N ASN A 962 32.84 -12.97 -6.01
CA ASN A 962 33.44 -13.13 -7.34
C ASN A 962 32.40 -13.35 -8.46
N VAL A 963 31.13 -12.94 -8.27
CA VAL A 963 30.03 -13.21 -9.20
C VAL A 963 29.51 -11.94 -9.87
N LEU A 964 29.50 -11.95 -11.21
CA LEU A 964 28.77 -10.98 -12.03
C LEU A 964 27.46 -11.60 -12.54
N MET A 965 26.40 -10.81 -12.59
CA MET A 965 25.12 -11.17 -13.23
C MET A 965 24.81 -10.16 -14.34
N SER A 966 24.21 -10.60 -15.44
CA SER A 966 23.77 -9.72 -16.53
C SER A 966 22.46 -10.21 -17.14
N VAL A 967 21.83 -9.36 -17.93
CA VAL A 967 20.47 -9.55 -18.48
C VAL A 967 20.49 -9.55 -20.00
N ILE A 968 19.61 -10.36 -20.59
CA ILE A 968 19.32 -10.44 -22.01
C ILE A 968 17.88 -9.98 -22.22
N SER A 969 17.67 -8.93 -23.03
CA SER A 969 16.38 -8.25 -23.20
C SER A 969 16.03 -7.98 -24.67
N GLY A 970 14.84 -7.41 -24.92
CA GLY A 970 14.39 -7.12 -26.28
C GLY A 970 14.35 -8.38 -27.16
N ASP A 971 14.73 -8.25 -28.43
CA ASP A 971 14.78 -9.40 -29.34
C ASP A 971 16.01 -10.31 -29.12
N ALA A 972 16.98 -9.92 -28.27
CA ALA A 972 18.08 -10.81 -27.88
C ALA A 972 17.61 -11.94 -26.97
N ALA A 973 16.56 -11.71 -26.16
CA ALA A 973 15.97 -12.76 -25.32
C ALA A 973 15.35 -13.89 -26.18
N GLU A 974 14.76 -13.55 -27.33
CA GLU A 974 14.24 -14.53 -28.29
C GLU A 974 15.37 -15.24 -29.05
N GLN A 975 16.40 -14.50 -29.49
CA GLN A 975 17.59 -15.09 -30.13
C GLN A 975 18.30 -16.09 -29.21
N ALA A 976 18.45 -15.76 -27.92
CA ALA A 976 19.11 -16.60 -26.92
C ALA A 976 18.48 -17.99 -26.79
N ARG A 977 17.17 -18.15 -27.03
CA ARG A 977 16.48 -19.46 -27.04
C ARG A 977 17.09 -20.46 -28.03
N SER A 978 17.64 -19.96 -29.14
CA SER A 978 18.31 -20.78 -30.17
C SER A 978 19.79 -21.07 -29.90
N MET A 979 20.37 -20.46 -28.85
CA MET A 979 21.80 -20.57 -28.50
C MET A 979 21.98 -21.49 -27.29
N SER A 980 23.06 -22.26 -27.26
CA SER A 980 23.45 -23.00 -26.04
C SER A 980 23.97 -22.05 -24.95
N ASP A 981 23.95 -22.49 -23.69
CA ASP A 981 24.41 -21.71 -22.55
C ASP A 981 25.88 -21.29 -22.73
N GLU A 982 26.74 -22.19 -23.23
CA GLU A 982 28.16 -21.89 -23.51
C GLU A 982 28.31 -20.80 -24.57
N LYS A 983 27.43 -20.77 -25.58
CA LYS A 983 27.48 -19.74 -26.63
C LYS A 983 27.05 -18.37 -26.10
N ILE A 984 26.14 -18.33 -25.14
CA ILE A 984 25.73 -17.10 -24.44
C ILE A 984 26.86 -16.64 -23.49
N VAL A 985 27.53 -17.56 -22.80
CA VAL A 985 28.75 -17.29 -22.01
C VAL A 985 29.87 -16.73 -22.89
N GLU A 986 30.13 -17.29 -24.07
CA GLU A 986 31.10 -16.74 -25.03
C GLU A 986 30.77 -15.29 -25.41
N VAL A 987 29.50 -14.96 -25.67
CA VAL A 987 29.07 -13.59 -25.96
C VAL A 987 29.32 -12.67 -24.76
N ALA A 988 28.91 -13.07 -23.55
CA ALA A 988 29.15 -12.28 -22.34
C ALA A 988 30.64 -12.06 -22.03
N LEU A 989 31.49 -13.07 -22.24
CA LEU A 989 32.95 -12.95 -22.09
C LEU A 989 33.57 -12.06 -23.17
N SER A 990 33.04 -12.07 -24.40
CA SER A 990 33.48 -11.15 -25.46
C SER A 990 33.14 -9.69 -25.15
N ILE A 991 31.96 -9.45 -24.55
CA ILE A 991 31.53 -8.13 -24.08
C ILE A 991 32.43 -7.67 -22.94
N LEU A 992 32.68 -8.51 -21.93
CA LEU A 992 33.63 -8.20 -20.85
C LEU A 992 35.04 -7.91 -21.39
N ALA A 993 35.52 -8.64 -22.39
CA ALA A 993 36.83 -8.37 -23.02
C ALA A 993 36.90 -7.00 -23.72
N ASN A 994 35.78 -6.46 -24.19
CA ASN A 994 35.68 -5.10 -24.73
C ASN A 994 35.60 -4.03 -23.61
N VAL A 995 35.06 -4.37 -22.43
CA VAL A 995 35.03 -3.49 -21.25
C VAL A 995 36.39 -3.44 -20.53
N PHE A 996 37.17 -4.52 -20.53
CA PHE A 996 38.49 -4.60 -19.86
C PHE A 996 39.64 -5.01 -20.82
N PRO A 997 39.86 -4.29 -21.94
CA PRO A 997 40.82 -4.68 -23.00
C PRO A 997 42.30 -4.59 -22.58
N GLU A 998 42.59 -3.85 -21.51
CA GLU A 998 43.92 -3.78 -20.90
C GLU A 998 44.40 -5.10 -20.27
N GLN A 999 43.47 -5.99 -19.93
CA GLN A 999 43.73 -7.27 -19.27
C GLN A 999 43.13 -8.46 -20.03
N GLU A 1000 43.12 -9.65 -19.42
CA GLU A 1000 42.50 -10.86 -19.94
C GLU A 1000 41.40 -11.32 -18.99
N ILE A 1001 40.20 -11.57 -19.53
CA ILE A 1001 39.07 -12.04 -18.73
C ILE A 1001 39.34 -13.50 -18.34
N PRO A 1002 39.39 -13.85 -17.05
CA PRO A 1002 39.52 -15.25 -16.64
C PRO A 1002 38.27 -16.02 -17.08
N LYS A 1003 38.42 -17.31 -17.39
CA LYS A 1003 37.26 -18.17 -17.63
C LYS A 1003 36.40 -18.25 -16.36
N PRO A 1004 35.06 -18.30 -16.48
CA PRO A 1004 34.21 -18.51 -15.32
C PRO A 1004 34.44 -19.90 -14.74
N VAL A 1005 34.41 -20.01 -13.41
CA VAL A 1005 34.52 -21.25 -12.64
C VAL A 1005 33.19 -22.02 -12.68
N SER A 1006 32.09 -21.28 -12.58
CA SER A 1006 30.72 -21.78 -12.69
C SER A 1006 29.82 -20.70 -13.30
N HIS A 1007 28.70 -21.09 -13.88
CA HIS A 1007 27.74 -20.19 -14.51
C HIS A 1007 26.35 -20.81 -14.59
N PHE A 1008 25.35 -19.97 -14.89
CA PHE A 1008 24.08 -20.43 -15.45
C PHE A 1008 23.51 -19.41 -16.45
N VAL A 1009 22.66 -19.88 -17.36
CA VAL A 1009 21.70 -19.05 -18.09
C VAL A 1009 20.27 -19.44 -17.64
N THR A 1010 19.31 -18.54 -17.75
CA THR A 1010 17.88 -18.83 -17.52
C THR A 1010 17.13 -19.07 -18.82
N ARG A 1011 16.00 -19.79 -18.71
CA ARG A 1011 15.12 -20.18 -19.82
C ARG A 1011 13.64 -19.98 -19.44
N TRP A 1012 13.33 -18.82 -18.84
CA TRP A 1012 11.97 -18.45 -18.41
C TRP A 1012 10.95 -18.46 -19.55
N LYS A 1013 11.38 -18.29 -20.81
CA LYS A 1013 10.47 -18.39 -21.96
C LYS A 1013 10.01 -19.83 -22.24
N ASP A 1014 10.87 -20.80 -22.00
CA ASP A 1014 10.66 -22.22 -22.32
C ASP A 1014 10.12 -23.03 -21.12
N ASP A 1015 10.19 -22.45 -19.91
CA ASP A 1015 9.56 -22.98 -18.70
C ASP A 1015 8.02 -23.05 -18.86
N PRO A 1016 7.40 -24.25 -18.85
CA PRO A 1016 5.99 -24.43 -19.18
C PRO A 1016 5.04 -23.80 -18.17
N TYR A 1017 5.48 -23.57 -16.93
CA TYR A 1017 4.70 -22.97 -15.85
C TYR A 1017 5.11 -21.50 -15.59
N ALA A 1018 5.84 -20.88 -16.51
CA ALA A 1018 6.13 -19.45 -16.51
C ALA A 1018 5.86 -18.81 -17.89
N GLN A 1019 6.61 -19.22 -18.92
CA GLN A 1019 6.53 -18.72 -20.31
C GLN A 1019 6.71 -17.19 -20.48
N MET A 1020 7.16 -16.50 -19.43
CA MET A 1020 7.35 -15.04 -19.35
C MET A 1020 8.19 -14.67 -18.11
N ALA A 1021 8.79 -13.48 -18.14
CA ALA A 1021 9.39 -12.82 -16.98
C ALA A 1021 8.36 -11.94 -16.23
N TYR A 1022 7.70 -11.01 -16.92
CA TYR A 1022 6.70 -10.08 -16.35
C TYR A 1022 5.82 -9.45 -17.44
N SER A 1023 4.72 -8.81 -17.05
CA SER A 1023 3.77 -8.20 -17.99
C SER A 1023 4.19 -6.80 -18.47
N TYR A 1024 3.56 -6.34 -19.56
CA TYR A 1024 3.60 -4.95 -20.05
C TYR A 1024 2.27 -4.62 -20.73
N VAL A 1025 2.05 -3.39 -21.21
CA VAL A 1025 0.86 -3.03 -22.01
C VAL A 1025 1.24 -3.07 -23.50
N CYS A 1026 0.62 -3.96 -24.27
CA CYS A 1026 0.82 -3.98 -25.73
C CYS A 1026 0.14 -2.79 -26.39
N THR A 1027 0.58 -2.42 -27.59
CA THR A 1027 -0.09 -1.42 -28.43
C THR A 1027 -1.59 -1.71 -28.56
N GLY A 1028 -2.44 -0.75 -28.21
CA GLY A 1028 -3.90 -0.87 -28.17
C GLY A 1028 -4.50 -1.51 -26.89
N GLY A 1029 -3.67 -1.89 -25.93
CA GLY A 1029 -4.09 -2.20 -24.55
C GLY A 1029 -4.10 -0.98 -23.64
N SER A 1030 -4.62 -1.12 -22.41
CA SER A 1030 -4.58 -0.04 -21.41
C SER A 1030 -4.27 -0.56 -20.00
N GLY A 1031 -4.08 0.36 -19.06
CA GLY A 1031 -3.97 0.02 -17.64
C GLY A 1031 -5.19 -0.71 -17.07
N ASP A 1032 -6.38 -0.47 -17.65
CA ASP A 1032 -7.65 -1.06 -17.20
C ASP A 1032 -7.69 -2.58 -17.45
N ASP A 1033 -6.84 -3.11 -18.34
CA ASP A 1033 -6.72 -4.56 -18.57
C ASP A 1033 -6.21 -5.28 -17.32
N TYR A 1034 -5.35 -4.66 -16.49
CA TYR A 1034 -4.92 -5.24 -15.20
C TYR A 1034 -6.10 -5.36 -14.22
N ASP A 1035 -7.00 -4.37 -14.20
CA ASP A 1035 -8.18 -4.36 -13.33
C ASP A 1035 -9.25 -5.36 -13.83
N GLU A 1036 -9.42 -5.48 -15.15
CA GLU A 1036 -10.25 -6.52 -15.77
C GLU A 1036 -9.75 -7.94 -15.46
N LEU A 1037 -8.43 -8.15 -15.40
CA LEU A 1037 -7.86 -9.41 -14.93
C LEU A 1037 -7.95 -9.61 -13.41
N ALA A 1038 -8.05 -8.54 -12.62
CA ALA A 1038 -8.25 -8.59 -11.16
C ALA A 1038 -9.71 -8.87 -10.73
N LYS A 1039 -10.68 -8.83 -11.64
CA LYS A 1039 -12.09 -9.14 -11.36
C LYS A 1039 -12.29 -10.62 -11.05
N GLU A 1040 -12.95 -10.87 -9.94
CA GLU A 1040 -13.50 -12.17 -9.56
C GLU A 1040 -14.71 -12.56 -10.41
N ILE A 1041 -14.99 -13.87 -10.48
CA ILE A 1041 -16.14 -14.45 -11.17
C ILE A 1041 -17.05 -15.09 -10.11
N ASP A 1042 -18.34 -14.73 -10.14
CA ASP A 1042 -19.44 -15.24 -9.31
C ASP A 1042 -19.19 -15.26 -7.79
N ASN A 1043 -18.23 -14.45 -7.29
CA ASN A 1043 -17.72 -14.57 -5.91
C ASN A 1043 -17.26 -16.02 -5.60
N ARG A 1044 -16.63 -16.70 -6.57
CA ARG A 1044 -16.12 -18.08 -6.46
C ARG A 1044 -14.69 -18.22 -6.97
N VAL A 1045 -14.35 -17.57 -8.09
CA VAL A 1045 -13.02 -17.62 -8.72
C VAL A 1045 -12.37 -16.23 -8.62
N PHE A 1046 -11.33 -16.10 -7.80
CA PHE A 1046 -10.54 -14.88 -7.60
C PHE A 1046 -9.22 -14.92 -8.37
N PHE A 1047 -8.59 -13.76 -8.58
CA PHE A 1047 -7.38 -13.64 -9.41
C PHE A 1047 -6.33 -12.71 -8.79
N ALA A 1048 -5.12 -13.23 -8.62
CA ALA A 1048 -3.95 -12.48 -8.16
C ALA A 1048 -2.72 -12.76 -9.05
N GLY A 1049 -1.62 -12.06 -8.80
CA GLY A 1049 -0.41 -12.05 -9.62
C GLY A 1049 -0.08 -10.65 -10.13
N GLU A 1050 1.17 -10.43 -10.56
CA GLU A 1050 1.61 -9.11 -11.05
C GLU A 1050 0.80 -8.60 -12.26
N GLY A 1051 0.39 -9.50 -13.16
CA GLY A 1051 -0.57 -9.23 -14.24
C GLY A 1051 -2.00 -8.88 -13.80
N THR A 1052 -2.26 -8.72 -12.49
CA THR A 1052 -3.53 -8.23 -11.93
C THR A 1052 -3.36 -6.97 -11.08
N ASN A 1053 -2.16 -6.39 -11.01
CA ASN A 1053 -1.87 -5.22 -10.16
C ASN A 1053 -1.54 -4.00 -11.01
N ARG A 1054 -2.55 -3.17 -11.29
CA ARG A 1054 -2.40 -1.96 -12.12
C ARG A 1054 -1.44 -0.92 -11.54
N HIS A 1055 -1.44 -0.74 -10.22
CA HIS A 1055 -0.60 0.25 -9.54
C HIS A 1055 0.86 -0.17 -9.52
N PHE A 1056 1.12 -1.47 -9.35
CA PHE A 1056 2.45 -2.04 -9.19
C PHE A 1056 2.57 -3.32 -10.05
N PRO A 1057 2.56 -3.22 -11.39
CA PRO A 1057 2.71 -4.38 -12.26
C PRO A 1057 4.13 -4.96 -12.14
N GLN A 1058 4.40 -6.08 -12.82
CA GLN A 1058 5.70 -6.75 -12.96
C GLN A 1058 6.36 -7.33 -11.70
N THR A 1059 6.29 -6.61 -10.57
CA THR A 1059 7.16 -6.80 -9.41
C THR A 1059 6.69 -7.91 -8.46
N VAL A 1060 7.64 -8.46 -7.69
CA VAL A 1060 7.35 -9.36 -6.55
C VAL A 1060 6.45 -8.65 -5.53
N THR A 1061 6.69 -7.36 -5.28
CA THR A 1061 5.84 -6.49 -4.44
C THR A 1061 4.40 -6.42 -4.97
N GLY A 1062 4.24 -6.20 -6.27
CA GLY A 1062 2.94 -6.19 -6.95
C GLY A 1062 2.16 -7.49 -6.82
N ALA A 1063 2.84 -8.61 -7.08
CA ALA A 1063 2.28 -9.94 -6.89
C ALA A 1063 1.87 -10.17 -5.42
N TYR A 1064 2.76 -9.92 -4.46
CA TYR A 1064 2.47 -10.03 -3.02
C TYR A 1064 1.24 -9.21 -2.60
N LEU A 1065 1.15 -7.94 -3.03
CA LEU A 1065 0.02 -7.07 -2.71
C LEU A 1065 -1.29 -7.51 -3.35
N SER A 1066 -1.26 -8.07 -4.57
CA SER A 1066 -2.46 -8.67 -5.16
C SER A 1066 -2.93 -9.90 -4.38
N GLY A 1067 -2.02 -10.65 -3.76
CA GLY A 1067 -2.35 -11.74 -2.83
C GLY A 1067 -3.07 -11.24 -1.57
N LEU A 1068 -2.57 -10.16 -0.95
CA LEU A 1068 -3.26 -9.52 0.19
C LEU A 1068 -4.66 -9.01 -0.21
N ARG A 1069 -4.78 -8.41 -1.40
CA ARG A 1069 -6.04 -7.87 -1.94
C ARG A 1069 -7.10 -8.96 -2.10
N GLU A 1070 -6.77 -10.09 -2.73
CA GLU A 1070 -7.75 -11.17 -2.90
C GLU A 1070 -8.06 -11.88 -1.56
N ALA A 1071 -7.09 -12.04 -0.66
CA ALA A 1071 -7.36 -12.54 0.70
C ALA A 1071 -8.36 -11.64 1.46
N ALA A 1072 -8.24 -10.32 1.30
CA ALA A 1072 -9.18 -9.36 1.88
C ALA A 1072 -10.61 -9.50 1.31
N LYS A 1073 -10.74 -9.71 -0.01
CA LYS A 1073 -12.03 -9.97 -0.67
C LYS A 1073 -12.65 -11.30 -0.19
N ILE A 1074 -11.87 -12.38 -0.21
CA ILE A 1074 -12.31 -13.74 0.15
C ILE A 1074 -12.83 -13.77 1.58
N ALA A 1075 -12.09 -13.19 2.54
CA ALA A 1075 -12.53 -13.10 3.93
C ALA A 1075 -13.82 -12.28 4.09
N ALA A 1076 -13.91 -11.12 3.41
CA ALA A 1076 -15.11 -10.28 3.45
C ALA A 1076 -16.34 -11.00 2.86
N ALA A 1077 -16.15 -11.83 1.84
CA ALA A 1077 -17.17 -12.66 1.18
C ALA A 1077 -17.72 -13.82 2.04
N ASN A 1078 -17.41 -13.85 3.35
CA ASN A 1078 -18.02 -14.74 4.34
C ASN A 1078 -18.85 -14.01 5.41
N ALA A 1079 -18.71 -12.68 5.51
CA ALA A 1079 -19.18 -11.91 6.66
C ALA A 1079 -20.55 -11.22 6.46
N GLY A 1080 -21.22 -11.48 5.33
CA GLY A 1080 -22.58 -11.02 4.99
C GLY A 1080 -23.40 -12.15 4.39
#